data_AF-A0A370HSC1-F1
#
_entry.id   AF-A0A370HSC1-F1
#
_cell.length_a   1.000
_cell.length_b   1.000
_cell.length_c   1.000
_cell.angle_alpha   90.00
_cell.angle_beta   90.00
_cell.angle_gamma   90.00
#
_symmetry.space_group_name_H-M   'P 1'
#
loop_
_entity.id
_entity.type
_entity.pdbx_description
1 polymer ?
#
loop_
_entity_poly.entity_id
_entity_poly.type
_entity_poly.pdbx_seq_one_letter_code
_entity_poly.pdbx_strand_id
1 'polypeptide(L)'
;MAYSVRRIGTETRINTSVEGSQYVSEYTQLTDGRILATWRGNGTLPGQQDDQGIFQQLFDANMNRIGGEVRINTTVAGSQNIASTIALPGGKWAHLWYGQQPSNSAVPGLLMQIFDENGRVGGETLVNNPVNQVYGATTQKLADGGFVAMWYGPSTQPGQEANTDIFYQRFDAAGAKIGTEGRINTSTEGAQERLVVLDLPGGTFGVVWKGNGTQPGQEDDNGLYLQRFDANWNRLGSETLINAPAASSTEYSSFTNLADGGWVVTYYTYAGSTYEAWQQAFDADGSKQGGPTELTPDAGIAFLPSARPHALTGGKWMTFWHEGTFTERDLYYQVFNADGSAAGTKALATTSTTGTQARTDIYDLPGGGFMLVWTGTGTQPGQEDADRGFFFQRFDAAGNKVGSETRINTTTVGESWSLDLEFLPTGHIVAVWTNYGAPQRQPSDEVDVFQQVFDADWNRVGPETRVATTSASVQNTAQIKVLADGSWIVGWEGHGTQPGNVDPYDDTTGTGGVFFQHFRLNEPPTAITLTGTIREDAAGGTIAGALTATDPDPNDTFTYAIVDNQGASIAHPLFEIVGGTMKLKAGASLDYEAAAAHTMRIKVTDAGGDTFIQNVTVTVTDAVDVFMGTAAGETISGTAGDDRIYGKLGKDVLTGSTGRDIFVFDTKPNKKTNLDTITDFSPADDTIGLDNKYFKKLGKGSEASPAKLNKKFFKVADKAKDKDDYLVYDKKKGILYYDADGSGAGKAVEIAKLAKNLKLTAADFFVV
;
A
#
# COMPACT_ATOMS: atom_id res chain seq x y z
N MET A 1 3.81 13.60 -9.86
CA MET A 1 4.94 13.22 -8.98
C MET A 1 5.40 11.86 -9.45
N ALA A 2 6.70 11.57 -9.44
CA ALA A 2 7.16 10.23 -9.82
C ALA A 2 6.82 9.31 -8.63
N TYR A 3 5.92 8.34 -8.86
CA TYR A 3 5.67 7.28 -7.91
C TYR A 3 6.61 6.12 -8.23
N SER A 4 7.01 5.36 -7.20
CA SER A 4 7.73 4.11 -7.37
C SER A 4 6.99 2.97 -6.68
N VAL A 5 7.31 1.72 -7.06
CA VAL A 5 6.71 0.54 -6.43
C VAL A 5 7.62 0.07 -5.30
N ARG A 6 7.07 -0.07 -4.11
CA ARG A 6 7.81 -0.47 -2.91
C ARG A 6 7.25 -1.76 -2.32
N ARG A 7 8.16 -2.64 -1.88
CA ARG A 7 7.82 -3.82 -1.06
C ARG A 7 7.54 -3.42 0.38
N ILE A 8 6.46 -3.94 0.93
CA ILE A 8 6.17 -3.89 2.36
C ILE A 8 6.58 -5.23 2.96
N GLY A 9 7.51 -5.19 3.93
CA GLY A 9 8.03 -6.39 4.56
C GLY A 9 8.79 -7.31 3.59
N THR A 10 8.97 -8.56 4.00
CA THR A 10 9.64 -9.59 3.20
C THR A 10 8.64 -10.51 2.52
N GLU A 11 9.10 -11.20 1.48
CA GLU A 11 8.42 -12.36 0.91
C GLU A 11 8.00 -13.33 2.02
N THR A 12 6.74 -13.73 2.01
CA THR A 12 6.13 -14.51 3.10
C THR A 12 5.53 -15.80 2.55
N ARG A 13 6.08 -16.94 2.99
CA ARG A 13 5.45 -18.25 2.79
C ARG A 13 4.21 -18.36 3.66
N ILE A 14 3.09 -18.84 3.10
CA ILE A 14 1.78 -18.99 3.75
C ILE A 14 1.65 -20.35 4.41
N ASN A 15 1.98 -21.42 3.70
CA ASN A 15 1.93 -22.78 4.19
C ASN A 15 3.10 -23.12 5.15
N THR A 16 2.81 -24.03 6.07
CA THR A 16 3.76 -24.59 7.03
C THR A 16 4.34 -25.91 6.53
N SER A 17 3.53 -26.75 5.88
CA SER A 17 3.98 -27.99 5.23
C SER A 17 4.54 -27.71 3.84
N VAL A 18 5.71 -28.26 3.54
CA VAL A 18 6.46 -28.07 2.29
C VAL A 18 6.62 -29.38 1.52
N GLU A 19 5.91 -30.43 1.93
CA GLU A 19 6.03 -31.73 1.26
C GLU A 19 5.05 -31.78 0.09
N GLY A 20 5.54 -32.17 -1.09
CA GLY A 20 4.73 -32.32 -2.30
C GLY A 20 4.18 -31.01 -2.86
N SER A 21 3.46 -31.11 -3.98
CA SER A 21 2.95 -29.94 -4.70
C SER A 21 1.85 -29.21 -3.91
N GLN A 22 1.98 -27.88 -3.82
CA GLN A 22 1.03 -26.97 -3.19
C GLN A 22 0.47 -26.04 -4.27
N TYR A 23 -0.85 -25.88 -4.31
CA TYR A 23 -1.56 -25.14 -5.35
C TYR A 23 -2.41 -24.04 -4.73
N VAL A 24 -2.10 -22.78 -5.05
CA VAL A 24 -2.90 -21.63 -4.64
C VAL A 24 -4.27 -21.77 -5.27
N SER A 25 -5.31 -21.68 -4.44
CA SER A 25 -6.68 -21.71 -4.92
C SER A 25 -7.22 -20.29 -5.06
N GLU A 26 -7.12 -19.48 -4.01
CA GLU A 26 -7.75 -18.15 -3.99
C GLU A 26 -7.23 -17.26 -2.84
N TYR A 27 -7.21 -15.94 -3.07
CA TYR A 27 -7.16 -14.90 -2.03
C TYR A 27 -8.51 -14.17 -1.94
N THR A 28 -9.35 -14.57 -1.00
CA THR A 28 -10.67 -13.99 -0.80
C THR A 28 -10.60 -12.85 0.22
N GLN A 29 -11.07 -11.65 -0.16
CA GLN A 29 -11.27 -10.56 0.80
C GLN A 29 -12.64 -10.72 1.48
N LEU A 30 -12.64 -10.84 2.80
CA LEU A 30 -13.86 -10.90 3.61
C LEU A 30 -14.50 -9.50 3.71
N THR A 31 -15.79 -9.47 4.07
CA THR A 31 -16.57 -8.22 4.15
C THR A 31 -16.05 -7.20 5.17
N ASP A 32 -15.17 -7.62 6.08
CA ASP A 32 -14.53 -6.77 7.10
C ASP A 32 -13.08 -6.39 6.76
N GLY A 33 -12.61 -6.69 5.55
CA GLY A 33 -11.28 -6.34 5.05
C GLY A 33 -10.18 -7.35 5.37
N ARG A 34 -10.45 -8.40 6.16
CA ARG A 34 -9.52 -9.52 6.35
C ARG A 34 -9.32 -10.28 5.04
N ILE A 35 -8.15 -10.89 4.89
CA ILE A 35 -7.80 -11.68 3.69
C ILE A 35 -7.70 -13.15 4.06
N LEU A 36 -8.36 -13.99 3.28
CA LEU A 36 -8.34 -15.44 3.41
C LEU A 36 -7.56 -16.04 2.24
N ALA A 37 -6.39 -16.61 2.51
CA ALA A 37 -5.65 -17.39 1.53
C ALA A 37 -6.06 -18.85 1.64
N THR A 38 -6.39 -19.47 0.51
CA THR A 38 -6.76 -20.89 0.41
C THR A 38 -5.87 -21.62 -0.59
N TRP A 39 -5.52 -22.86 -0.28
CA TRP A 39 -4.70 -23.69 -1.15
C TRP A 39 -4.98 -25.18 -0.95
N ARG A 40 -4.55 -25.97 -1.94
CA ARG A 40 -4.57 -27.43 -1.89
C ARG A 40 -3.13 -27.94 -1.80
N GLY A 41 -2.88 -28.99 -1.02
CA GLY A 41 -1.54 -29.56 -0.93
C GLY A 41 -1.47 -30.81 -0.07
N ASN A 42 -0.26 -31.34 0.14
CA ASN A 42 -0.08 -32.44 1.08
C ASN A 42 0.13 -31.85 2.48
N GLY A 43 -0.56 -32.41 3.47
CA GLY A 43 -0.41 -32.05 4.88
C GLY A 43 0.57 -32.99 5.57
N THR A 44 1.42 -32.47 6.47
CA THR A 44 2.38 -33.29 7.24
C THR A 44 2.41 -32.96 8.73
N LEU A 45 1.50 -32.10 9.22
CA LEU A 45 1.37 -31.85 10.65
C LEU A 45 1.05 -33.17 11.38
N PRO A 46 1.55 -33.40 12.62
CA PRO A 46 1.26 -34.63 13.37
C PRO A 46 -0.25 -34.88 13.49
N GLY A 47 -0.73 -35.97 12.88
CA GLY A 47 -2.17 -36.31 12.79
C GLY A 47 -2.89 -35.78 11.53
N GLN A 48 -2.17 -35.20 10.58
CA GLN A 48 -2.69 -34.54 9.38
C GLN A 48 -1.94 -34.99 8.11
N GLN A 49 -1.63 -36.29 8.00
CA GLN A 49 -1.01 -36.84 6.78
C GLN A 49 -2.09 -36.93 5.70
N ASP A 50 -2.10 -35.96 4.79
CA ASP A 50 -3.11 -35.81 3.73
C ASP A 50 -2.47 -36.07 2.36
N ASP A 51 -3.12 -36.88 1.53
CA ASP A 51 -2.62 -37.16 0.18
C ASP A 51 -2.80 -35.98 -0.78
N GLN A 52 -3.79 -35.09 -0.53
CA GLN A 52 -4.15 -33.89 -1.29
C GLN A 52 -5.27 -33.10 -0.55
N GLY A 53 -4.97 -32.55 0.64
CA GLY A 53 -5.91 -31.80 1.49
C GLY A 53 -6.12 -30.35 1.06
N ILE A 54 -7.09 -29.69 1.70
CA ILE A 54 -7.42 -28.27 1.47
C ILE A 54 -7.20 -27.46 2.75
N PHE A 55 -6.56 -26.31 2.63
CA PHE A 55 -6.06 -25.51 3.75
C PHE A 55 -6.40 -24.04 3.58
N GLN A 56 -6.35 -23.32 4.71
CA GLN A 56 -6.53 -21.88 4.75
C GLN A 56 -5.61 -21.21 5.77
N GLN A 57 -5.36 -19.93 5.54
CA GLN A 57 -4.76 -19.01 6.49
C GLN A 57 -5.50 -17.67 6.42
N LEU A 58 -5.93 -17.20 7.59
CA LEU A 58 -6.55 -15.89 7.74
C LEU A 58 -5.49 -14.83 8.05
N PHE A 59 -5.62 -13.67 7.42
CA PHE A 59 -4.80 -12.48 7.65
C PHE A 59 -5.66 -11.28 8.04
N ASP A 60 -5.11 -10.39 8.85
CA ASP A 60 -5.68 -9.06 9.05
C ASP A 60 -5.52 -8.19 7.79
N ALA A 61 -6.08 -6.98 7.81
CA ALA A 61 -6.00 -6.06 6.68
C ALA A 61 -4.56 -5.58 6.34
N ASN A 62 -3.59 -5.79 7.24
CA ASN A 62 -2.18 -5.45 7.05
C ASN A 62 -1.34 -6.70 6.71
N MET A 63 -1.97 -7.80 6.34
CA MET A 63 -1.32 -9.08 6.03
C MET A 63 -0.56 -9.73 7.19
N ASN A 64 -0.91 -9.41 8.45
CA ASN A 64 -0.46 -10.19 9.61
C ASN A 64 -1.34 -11.43 9.78
N ARG A 65 -0.73 -12.57 10.14
CA ARG A 65 -1.47 -13.82 10.38
C ARG A 65 -2.40 -13.70 11.58
N ILE A 66 -3.65 -14.12 11.39
CA ILE A 66 -4.61 -14.37 12.48
C ILE A 66 -4.69 -15.89 12.67
N GLY A 67 -4.22 -16.37 13.83
CA GLY A 67 -4.12 -17.80 14.09
C GLY A 67 -3.06 -18.50 13.23
N GLY A 68 -3.08 -19.84 13.26
CA GLY A 68 -2.20 -20.67 12.41
C GLY A 68 -2.90 -21.17 11.16
N GLU A 69 -2.16 -21.92 10.35
CA GLU A 69 -2.72 -22.68 9.23
C GLU A 69 -3.81 -23.65 9.72
N VAL A 70 -4.91 -23.71 8.98
CA VAL A 70 -6.06 -24.57 9.30
C VAL A 70 -6.36 -25.48 8.11
N ARG A 71 -6.35 -26.80 8.33
CA ARG A 71 -6.94 -27.75 7.38
C ARG A 71 -8.45 -27.58 7.35
N ILE A 72 -9.02 -27.38 6.17
CA ILE A 72 -10.46 -27.23 5.97
C ILE A 72 -11.13 -28.61 6.15
N ASN A 73 -10.70 -29.60 5.37
CA ASN A 73 -11.25 -30.97 5.38
C ASN A 73 -10.91 -31.74 6.69
N THR A 74 -11.75 -32.70 7.08
CA THR A 74 -11.44 -33.66 8.17
C THR A 74 -11.00 -35.02 7.64
N THR A 75 -11.49 -35.43 6.46
CA THR A 75 -11.09 -36.68 5.79
C THR A 75 -9.75 -36.51 5.08
N VAL A 76 -8.77 -37.34 5.42
CA VAL A 76 -7.38 -37.22 4.92
C VAL A 76 -7.06 -38.05 3.69
N ALA A 77 -7.93 -39.02 3.38
CA ALA A 77 -7.76 -39.91 2.24
C ALA A 77 -8.31 -39.26 0.95
N GLY A 78 -7.56 -39.42 -0.14
CA GLY A 78 -7.98 -39.00 -1.48
C GLY A 78 -7.90 -37.50 -1.73
N SER A 79 -8.15 -37.12 -3.00
CA SER A 79 -8.10 -35.72 -3.45
C SER A 79 -9.31 -34.92 -2.98
N GLN A 80 -9.05 -33.76 -2.39
CA GLN A 80 -10.04 -32.77 -1.98
C GLN A 80 -9.85 -31.52 -2.85
N ASN A 81 -10.94 -30.97 -3.39
CA ASN A 81 -10.89 -29.84 -4.31
C ASN A 81 -11.91 -28.78 -3.93
N ILE A 82 -11.44 -27.59 -3.52
CA ILE A 82 -12.31 -26.44 -3.29
C ILE A 82 -13.03 -26.13 -4.60
N ALA A 83 -14.36 -26.10 -4.52
CA ALA A 83 -15.23 -25.74 -5.62
C ALA A 83 -15.67 -24.28 -5.53
N SER A 84 -15.87 -23.76 -4.30
CA SER A 84 -16.27 -22.37 -4.07
C SER A 84 -16.00 -21.95 -2.63
N THR A 85 -15.63 -20.68 -2.44
CA THR A 85 -15.58 -20.01 -1.13
C THR A 85 -16.56 -18.85 -1.14
N ILE A 86 -17.37 -18.71 -0.08
CA ILE A 86 -18.36 -17.64 0.01
C ILE A 86 -18.27 -16.90 1.36
N ALA A 87 -18.21 -15.57 1.30
CA ALA A 87 -18.26 -14.70 2.48
C ALA A 87 -19.70 -14.52 2.98
N LEU A 88 -19.90 -14.80 4.26
CA LEU A 88 -21.19 -14.76 4.96
C LEU A 88 -21.27 -13.57 5.92
N PRO A 89 -22.48 -13.12 6.29
CA PRO A 89 -22.65 -12.04 7.26
C PRO A 89 -21.95 -12.31 8.60
N GLY A 90 -21.49 -11.24 9.26
CA GLY A 90 -20.84 -11.34 10.58
C GLY A 90 -19.39 -11.85 10.54
N GLY A 91 -18.71 -11.71 9.40
CA GLY A 91 -17.29 -12.10 9.26
C GLY A 91 -17.08 -13.61 9.18
N LYS A 92 -18.13 -14.38 8.86
CA LYS A 92 -18.07 -15.83 8.62
C LYS A 92 -17.78 -16.12 7.15
N TRP A 93 -17.35 -17.33 6.85
CA TRP A 93 -17.21 -17.82 5.48
C TRP A 93 -17.48 -19.31 5.41
N ALA A 94 -17.86 -19.80 4.24
CA ALA A 94 -18.03 -21.23 3.98
C ALA A 94 -17.17 -21.67 2.79
N HIS A 95 -16.56 -22.84 2.94
CA HIS A 95 -15.91 -23.56 1.84
C HIS A 95 -16.83 -24.69 1.38
N LEU A 96 -16.99 -24.80 0.06
CA LEU A 96 -17.63 -25.90 -0.63
C LEU A 96 -16.56 -26.66 -1.40
N TRP A 97 -16.48 -27.99 -1.26
CA TRP A 97 -15.47 -28.79 -1.95
C TRP A 97 -16.00 -30.18 -2.30
N TYR A 98 -15.42 -30.78 -3.34
CA TYR A 98 -15.67 -32.18 -3.67
C TYR A 98 -14.56 -33.06 -3.07
N GLY A 99 -14.94 -34.12 -2.34
CA GLY A 99 -13.97 -35.03 -1.73
C GLY A 99 -14.59 -36.15 -0.90
N GLN A 100 -13.73 -36.93 -0.24
CA GLN A 100 -14.15 -38.11 0.55
C GLN A 100 -14.91 -37.72 1.82
N GLN A 101 -16.02 -38.41 2.08
CA GLN A 101 -16.92 -38.10 3.18
C GLN A 101 -16.38 -38.56 4.55
N PRO A 102 -16.59 -37.80 5.64
CA PRO A 102 -16.18 -38.22 6.99
C PRO A 102 -16.91 -39.48 7.48
N SER A 103 -18.18 -39.64 7.10
CA SER A 103 -19.01 -40.79 7.47
C SER A 103 -18.69 -42.07 6.68
N ASN A 104 -18.07 -41.94 5.51
CA ASN A 104 -17.68 -43.05 4.65
C ASN A 104 -16.58 -42.62 3.67
N SER A 105 -15.33 -42.85 4.04
CA SER A 105 -14.16 -42.45 3.25
C SER A 105 -13.97 -43.23 1.94
N ALA A 106 -14.85 -44.19 1.63
CA ALA A 106 -14.88 -44.89 0.34
C ALA A 106 -15.82 -44.22 -0.67
N VAL A 107 -16.61 -43.23 -0.25
CA VAL A 107 -17.61 -42.57 -1.07
C VAL A 107 -17.35 -41.06 -1.10
N PRO A 108 -17.05 -40.47 -2.27
CA PRO A 108 -16.92 -39.03 -2.38
C PRO A 108 -18.29 -38.33 -2.34
N GLY A 109 -18.28 -37.04 -2.03
CA GLY A 109 -19.46 -36.19 -2.02
C GLY A 109 -19.09 -34.71 -2.06
N LEU A 110 -20.09 -33.88 -2.24
CA LEU A 110 -19.99 -32.43 -2.11
C LEU A 110 -20.12 -32.07 -0.63
N LEU A 111 -19.07 -31.49 -0.08
CA LEU A 111 -18.93 -31.20 1.34
C LEU A 111 -18.84 -29.70 1.57
N MET A 112 -19.22 -29.28 2.77
CA MET A 112 -19.17 -27.89 3.19
C MET A 112 -18.73 -27.75 4.64
N GLN A 113 -18.00 -26.68 4.94
CA GLN A 113 -17.64 -26.29 6.30
C GLN A 113 -17.62 -24.77 6.44
N ILE A 114 -18.15 -24.30 7.57
CA ILE A 114 -18.22 -22.88 7.93
C ILE A 114 -17.11 -22.56 8.92
N PHE A 115 -16.58 -21.35 8.80
CA PHE A 115 -15.56 -20.79 9.68
C PHE A 115 -15.92 -19.38 10.14
N ASP A 116 -15.36 -19.03 11.29
CA ASP A 116 -15.26 -17.66 11.79
C ASP A 116 -13.83 -17.40 12.32
N GLU A 117 -13.61 -16.25 12.96
CA GLU A 117 -12.29 -15.87 13.51
C GLU A 117 -11.73 -16.88 14.54
N ASN A 118 -12.58 -17.69 15.17
CA ASN A 118 -12.21 -18.69 16.17
C ASN A 118 -12.04 -20.09 15.54
N GLY A 119 -12.19 -20.22 14.22
CA GLY A 119 -12.03 -21.46 13.47
C GLY A 119 -13.35 -22.08 13.04
N ARG A 120 -13.44 -23.41 13.10
CA ARG A 120 -14.59 -24.19 12.59
C ARG A 120 -15.88 -23.88 13.36
N VAL A 121 -16.95 -23.57 12.62
CA VAL A 121 -18.31 -23.42 13.17
C VAL A 121 -19.11 -24.67 12.80
N GLY A 122 -19.38 -25.52 13.80
CA GLY A 122 -20.04 -26.81 13.56
C GLY A 122 -19.13 -27.85 12.91
N GLY A 123 -19.74 -28.92 12.38
CA GLY A 123 -19.04 -30.02 11.72
C GLY A 123 -19.27 -30.03 10.22
N GLU A 124 -18.41 -30.76 9.50
CA GLU A 124 -18.52 -30.91 8.05
C GLU A 124 -19.86 -31.48 7.64
N THR A 125 -20.47 -30.82 6.66
CA THR A 125 -21.81 -31.14 6.20
C THR A 125 -21.74 -31.71 4.79
N LEU A 126 -22.27 -32.91 4.60
CA LEU A 126 -22.54 -33.45 3.27
C LEU A 126 -23.68 -32.65 2.62
N VAL A 127 -23.40 -31.98 1.52
CA VAL A 127 -24.34 -31.08 0.81
C VAL A 127 -25.33 -31.88 -0.02
N ASN A 128 -24.84 -32.80 -0.86
CA ASN A 128 -25.67 -33.63 -1.74
C ASN A 128 -26.10 -34.94 -1.06
N ASN A 129 -27.19 -35.54 -1.51
CA ASN A 129 -27.54 -36.92 -1.20
C ASN A 129 -26.50 -37.87 -1.83
N PRO A 130 -26.27 -39.06 -1.24
CA PRO A 130 -25.16 -39.95 -1.61
C PRO A 130 -25.32 -40.52 -3.03
N VAL A 131 -24.84 -39.75 -4.00
CA VAL A 131 -24.60 -40.13 -5.38
C VAL A 131 -23.15 -39.77 -5.68
N ASN A 132 -22.36 -40.74 -6.14
CA ASN A 132 -20.89 -40.70 -6.09
C ASN A 132 -20.24 -39.83 -7.18
N GLN A 133 -21.02 -38.97 -7.86
CA GLN A 133 -20.59 -38.20 -9.02
C GLN A 133 -21.21 -36.81 -8.95
N VAL A 134 -20.38 -35.83 -8.60
CA VAL A 134 -20.76 -34.41 -8.54
C VAL A 134 -19.74 -33.61 -9.33
N TYR A 135 -20.24 -32.70 -10.16
CA TYR A 135 -19.42 -31.88 -11.05
C TYR A 135 -19.92 -30.43 -11.06
N GLY A 136 -19.03 -29.50 -11.43
CA GLY A 136 -19.36 -28.08 -11.62
C GLY A 136 -20.00 -27.43 -10.39
N ALA A 137 -19.60 -27.82 -9.19
CA ALA A 137 -20.22 -27.30 -7.98
C ALA A 137 -19.87 -25.83 -7.76
N THR A 138 -20.86 -25.02 -7.37
CA THR A 138 -20.70 -23.58 -7.11
C THR A 138 -21.68 -23.10 -6.05
N THR A 139 -21.54 -21.85 -5.60
CA THR A 139 -22.47 -21.21 -4.66
C THR A 139 -23.01 -19.88 -5.20
N GLN A 140 -24.22 -19.50 -4.77
CA GLN A 140 -24.79 -18.17 -5.00
C GLN A 140 -25.31 -17.59 -3.67
N LYS A 141 -24.94 -16.34 -3.38
CA LYS A 141 -25.41 -15.60 -2.19
C LYS A 141 -26.87 -15.19 -2.36
N LEU A 142 -27.64 -15.22 -1.27
CA LEU A 142 -29.03 -14.79 -1.23
C LEU A 142 -29.20 -13.52 -0.39
N ALA A 143 -30.27 -12.76 -0.66
CA ALA A 143 -30.57 -11.50 0.01
C ALA A 143 -30.89 -11.66 1.51
N ASP A 144 -31.31 -12.85 1.94
CA ASP A 144 -31.55 -13.18 3.35
C ASP A 144 -30.26 -13.46 4.14
N GLY A 145 -29.09 -13.35 3.50
CA GLY A 145 -27.78 -13.61 4.08
C GLY A 145 -27.37 -15.10 4.05
N GLY A 146 -28.26 -15.98 3.58
CA GLY A 146 -27.95 -17.36 3.26
C GLY A 146 -27.33 -17.52 1.87
N PHE A 147 -27.27 -18.77 1.40
CA PHE A 147 -26.72 -19.10 0.09
C PHE A 147 -27.34 -20.41 -0.44
N VAL A 148 -27.11 -20.67 -1.71
CA VAL A 148 -27.47 -21.93 -2.36
C VAL A 148 -26.20 -22.56 -2.93
N ALA A 149 -26.01 -23.85 -2.69
CA ALA A 149 -25.01 -24.66 -3.39
C ALA A 149 -25.68 -25.35 -4.58
N MET A 150 -25.03 -25.33 -5.74
CA MET A 150 -25.53 -25.90 -6.99
C MET A 150 -24.47 -26.80 -7.61
N TRP A 151 -24.90 -27.87 -8.29
CA TRP A 151 -24.01 -28.82 -8.95
C TRP A 151 -24.76 -29.59 -10.04
N TYR A 152 -24.05 -30.37 -10.86
CA TYR A 152 -24.68 -31.38 -11.71
C TYR A 152 -24.15 -32.78 -11.37
N GLY A 153 -24.99 -33.79 -11.57
CA GLY A 153 -24.68 -35.19 -11.21
C GLY A 153 -25.75 -36.14 -11.75
N PRO A 154 -25.62 -37.46 -11.50
CA PRO A 154 -26.54 -38.45 -12.06
C PRO A 154 -28.01 -38.17 -11.72
N SER A 155 -28.90 -38.39 -12.69
CA SER A 155 -30.33 -38.20 -12.46
C SER A 155 -30.86 -39.12 -11.37
N THR A 156 -31.78 -38.59 -10.57
CA THR A 156 -32.50 -39.35 -9.53
C THR A 156 -33.82 -39.93 -10.04
N GLN A 157 -34.14 -39.76 -11.33
CA GLN A 157 -35.36 -40.32 -11.91
C GLN A 157 -35.22 -41.81 -12.23
N PRO A 158 -36.21 -42.64 -11.84
CA PRO A 158 -36.19 -44.07 -12.17
C PRO A 158 -36.08 -44.32 -13.68
N GLY A 159 -35.07 -45.09 -14.08
CA GLY A 159 -34.81 -45.44 -15.48
C GLY A 159 -33.98 -44.42 -16.26
N GLN A 160 -33.52 -43.33 -15.63
CA GLN A 160 -32.66 -42.31 -16.25
C GLN A 160 -31.35 -42.10 -15.48
N GLU A 161 -30.95 -43.07 -14.67
CA GLU A 161 -29.77 -42.97 -13.79
C GLU A 161 -28.43 -42.85 -14.55
N ALA A 162 -28.43 -43.10 -15.86
CA ALA A 162 -27.29 -42.89 -16.75
C ALA A 162 -27.16 -41.44 -17.26
N ASN A 163 -28.20 -40.62 -17.11
CA ASN A 163 -28.23 -39.20 -17.44
C ASN A 163 -27.73 -38.35 -16.28
N THR A 164 -27.57 -37.03 -16.50
CA THR A 164 -27.26 -36.05 -15.46
C THR A 164 -28.34 -34.99 -15.34
N ASP A 165 -28.53 -34.47 -14.14
CA ASP A 165 -29.45 -33.38 -13.79
C ASP A 165 -28.69 -32.26 -13.06
N ILE A 166 -29.26 -31.05 -13.04
CA ILE A 166 -28.77 -29.89 -12.30
C ILE A 166 -29.48 -29.81 -10.96
N PHE A 167 -28.72 -29.85 -9.86
CA PHE A 167 -29.23 -29.91 -8.49
C PHE A 167 -28.86 -28.69 -7.67
N TYR A 168 -29.56 -28.51 -6.55
CA TYR A 168 -29.25 -27.49 -5.56
C TYR A 168 -29.59 -27.93 -4.12
N GLN A 169 -28.96 -27.26 -3.16
CA GLN A 169 -29.31 -27.27 -1.75
C GLN A 169 -29.20 -25.85 -1.17
N ARG A 170 -30.27 -25.36 -0.54
CA ARG A 170 -30.28 -24.04 0.11
C ARG A 170 -29.78 -24.13 1.55
N PHE A 171 -29.12 -23.07 2.01
CA PHE A 171 -28.58 -22.89 3.34
C PHE A 171 -28.98 -21.53 3.92
N ASP A 172 -29.21 -21.46 5.23
CA ASP A 172 -29.34 -20.19 5.95
C ASP A 172 -27.96 -19.54 6.21
N ALA A 173 -27.94 -18.35 6.81
CA ALA A 173 -26.71 -17.62 7.12
C ALA A 173 -25.83 -18.33 8.18
N ALA A 174 -26.37 -19.28 8.94
CA ALA A 174 -25.63 -20.14 9.85
C ALA A 174 -25.17 -21.45 9.18
N GLY A 175 -25.48 -21.62 7.89
CA GLY A 175 -25.23 -22.79 7.04
C GLY A 175 -25.99 -24.04 7.44
N ALA A 176 -27.15 -23.91 8.08
CA ALA A 176 -28.10 -25.01 8.19
C ALA A 176 -28.85 -25.20 6.87
N LYS A 177 -29.09 -26.45 6.46
CA LYS A 177 -29.87 -26.77 5.26
C LYS A 177 -31.31 -26.26 5.40
N ILE A 178 -31.79 -25.55 4.39
CA ILE A 178 -33.19 -25.18 4.23
C ILE A 178 -33.82 -26.10 3.18
N GLY A 179 -34.79 -26.90 3.60
CA GLY A 179 -35.46 -27.87 2.74
C GLY A 179 -34.57 -29.05 2.34
N THR A 180 -35.10 -29.91 1.48
CA THR A 180 -34.35 -31.03 0.88
C THR A 180 -33.61 -30.57 -0.36
N GLU A 181 -32.67 -31.39 -0.82
CA GLU A 181 -32.10 -31.29 -2.16
C GLU A 181 -33.20 -31.18 -3.21
N GLY A 182 -33.01 -30.29 -4.18
CA GLY A 182 -33.93 -30.05 -5.28
C GLY A 182 -33.23 -30.06 -6.63
N ARG A 183 -34.02 -30.13 -7.70
CA ARG A 183 -33.57 -30.08 -9.10
C ARG A 183 -33.92 -28.74 -9.74
N ILE A 184 -33.01 -28.20 -10.55
CA ILE A 184 -33.19 -26.95 -11.30
C ILE A 184 -33.88 -27.24 -12.63
N ASN A 185 -33.35 -28.16 -13.44
CA ASN A 185 -33.92 -28.49 -14.75
C ASN A 185 -35.25 -29.26 -14.66
N THR A 186 -36.12 -29.03 -15.62
CA THR A 186 -37.43 -29.68 -15.73
C THR A 186 -37.34 -30.95 -16.57
N SER A 187 -36.65 -30.88 -17.71
CA SER A 187 -36.39 -32.04 -18.57
C SER A 187 -35.29 -32.92 -17.97
N THR A 188 -35.53 -34.22 -17.84
CA THR A 188 -34.57 -35.20 -17.32
C THR A 188 -34.03 -36.12 -18.41
N GLU A 189 -34.53 -35.95 -19.64
CA GLU A 189 -33.97 -36.64 -20.80
C GLU A 189 -32.55 -36.14 -21.07
N GLY A 190 -31.69 -37.06 -21.52
CA GLY A 190 -30.30 -36.77 -21.87
C GLY A 190 -29.46 -36.17 -20.72
N ALA A 191 -28.22 -35.80 -21.04
CA ALA A 191 -27.32 -35.22 -20.06
C ALA A 191 -27.63 -33.74 -19.85
N GLN A 192 -27.83 -33.31 -18.61
CA GLN A 192 -27.90 -31.90 -18.21
C GLN A 192 -26.61 -31.57 -17.44
N GLU A 193 -25.76 -30.70 -18.00
CA GLU A 193 -24.38 -30.51 -17.54
C GLU A 193 -23.87 -29.07 -17.74
N ARG A 194 -22.65 -28.80 -17.23
CA ARG A 194 -21.92 -27.53 -17.42
C ARG A 194 -22.69 -26.29 -16.94
N LEU A 195 -23.20 -26.35 -15.71
CA LEU A 195 -23.93 -25.23 -15.14
C LEU A 195 -23.05 -23.98 -14.98
N VAL A 196 -23.64 -22.81 -15.20
CA VAL A 196 -23.04 -21.49 -15.00
C VAL A 196 -24.07 -20.58 -14.33
N VAL A 197 -23.64 -19.76 -13.38
CA VAL A 197 -24.49 -18.75 -12.73
C VAL A 197 -24.23 -17.40 -13.37
N LEU A 198 -25.29 -16.69 -13.75
CA LEU A 198 -25.27 -15.33 -14.29
C LEU A 198 -25.82 -14.38 -13.23
N ASP A 199 -25.01 -13.46 -12.72
CA ASP A 199 -25.51 -12.36 -11.88
C ASP A 199 -26.24 -11.35 -12.76
N LEU A 200 -27.56 -11.30 -12.67
CA LEU A 200 -28.42 -10.47 -13.52
C LEU A 200 -28.83 -9.17 -12.80
N PRO A 201 -29.29 -8.14 -13.54
CA PRO A 201 -29.66 -6.87 -12.95
C PRO A 201 -30.78 -6.99 -11.89
N GLY A 202 -30.80 -6.03 -10.97
CA GLY A 202 -31.82 -5.97 -9.91
C GLY A 202 -31.69 -7.03 -8.81
N GLY A 203 -30.52 -7.67 -8.68
CA GLY A 203 -30.29 -8.73 -7.69
C GLY A 203 -30.92 -10.07 -8.07
N THR A 204 -31.34 -10.22 -9.33
CA THR A 204 -31.77 -11.51 -9.89
C THR A 204 -30.55 -12.30 -10.36
N PHE A 205 -30.70 -13.61 -10.59
CA PHE A 205 -29.64 -14.40 -11.21
C PHE A 205 -30.22 -15.48 -12.11
N GLY A 206 -29.42 -15.91 -13.08
CA GLY A 206 -29.73 -17.00 -14.01
C GLY A 206 -28.87 -18.22 -13.74
N VAL A 207 -29.43 -19.42 -13.88
CA VAL A 207 -28.66 -20.66 -13.96
C VAL A 207 -28.76 -21.16 -15.38
N VAL A 208 -27.63 -21.18 -16.09
CA VAL A 208 -27.50 -21.70 -17.46
C VAL A 208 -26.92 -23.10 -17.40
N TRP A 209 -27.39 -24.02 -18.23
CA TRP A 209 -26.78 -25.33 -18.40
C TRP A 209 -26.92 -25.82 -19.84
N LYS A 210 -26.08 -26.77 -20.23
CA LYS A 210 -26.20 -27.52 -21.48
C LYS A 210 -27.07 -28.75 -21.24
N GLY A 211 -28.00 -29.08 -22.13
CA GLY A 211 -28.66 -30.38 -22.07
C GLY A 211 -29.71 -30.63 -23.14
N ASN A 212 -30.70 -31.46 -22.80
CA ASN A 212 -31.80 -31.84 -23.68
C ASN A 212 -33.13 -31.28 -23.19
N GLY A 213 -33.86 -30.64 -24.09
CA GLY A 213 -35.20 -30.11 -23.83
C GLY A 213 -36.25 -30.95 -24.52
N THR A 214 -37.36 -31.16 -23.82
CA THR A 214 -38.50 -31.98 -24.28
C THR A 214 -39.81 -31.20 -24.34
N GLN A 215 -39.78 -29.92 -23.94
CA GLN A 215 -40.96 -29.06 -23.94
C GLN A 215 -41.17 -28.40 -25.30
N PRO A 216 -42.42 -28.15 -25.72
CA PRO A 216 -42.73 -27.37 -26.91
C PRO A 216 -41.99 -26.03 -26.97
N GLY A 217 -41.19 -25.82 -28.02
CA GLY A 217 -40.38 -24.62 -28.21
C GLY A 217 -39.01 -24.67 -27.52
N GLN A 218 -38.65 -25.83 -26.95
CA GLN A 218 -37.39 -26.08 -26.26
C GLN A 218 -36.73 -27.39 -26.72
N GLU A 219 -37.17 -27.99 -27.82
CA GLU A 219 -36.67 -29.28 -28.28
C GLU A 219 -35.28 -29.16 -28.93
N ASP A 220 -34.23 -29.31 -28.12
CA ASP A 220 -32.83 -29.37 -28.55
C ASP A 220 -32.05 -30.33 -27.65
N ASP A 221 -31.45 -31.37 -28.24
CA ASP A 221 -30.68 -32.40 -27.53
C ASP A 221 -29.31 -31.94 -27.05
N ASN A 222 -28.85 -30.73 -27.43
CA ASN A 222 -27.62 -30.11 -26.95
C ASN A 222 -27.80 -28.59 -26.82
N GLY A 223 -28.97 -28.18 -26.33
CA GLY A 223 -29.32 -26.77 -26.13
C GLY A 223 -28.68 -26.17 -24.88
N LEU A 224 -28.58 -24.84 -24.85
CA LEU A 224 -28.30 -24.06 -23.65
C LEU A 224 -29.62 -23.58 -23.05
N TYR A 225 -29.91 -23.98 -21.83
CA TYR A 225 -31.14 -23.65 -21.12
C TYR A 225 -30.84 -22.69 -19.98
N LEU A 226 -31.81 -21.84 -19.66
CA LEU A 226 -31.74 -20.86 -18.58
C LEU A 226 -32.98 -20.97 -17.68
N GLN A 227 -32.76 -21.01 -16.37
CA GLN A 227 -33.78 -20.71 -15.36
C GLN A 227 -33.35 -19.47 -14.58
N ARG A 228 -34.26 -18.49 -14.45
CA ARG A 228 -34.03 -17.30 -13.64
C ARG A 228 -34.59 -17.44 -12.24
N PHE A 229 -33.98 -16.72 -11.31
CA PHE A 229 -34.37 -16.64 -9.92
C PHE A 229 -34.29 -15.20 -9.40
N ASP A 230 -35.12 -14.88 -8.42
CA ASP A 230 -34.96 -13.67 -7.61
C ASP A 230 -33.90 -13.87 -6.52
N ALA A 231 -33.55 -12.78 -5.82
CA ALA A 231 -32.54 -12.78 -4.76
C ALA A 231 -32.86 -13.70 -3.56
N ASN A 232 -34.07 -14.26 -3.48
CA ASN A 232 -34.56 -15.12 -2.40
C ASN A 232 -34.74 -16.58 -2.84
N TRP A 233 -34.20 -16.95 -4.01
CA TRP A 233 -34.29 -18.29 -4.60
C TRP A 233 -35.71 -18.65 -5.12
N ASN A 234 -36.54 -17.66 -5.46
CA ASN A 234 -37.81 -17.93 -6.15
C ASN A 234 -37.62 -17.95 -7.66
N ARG A 235 -38.17 -18.95 -8.35
CA ARG A 235 -38.11 -19.03 -9.83
C ARG A 235 -38.86 -17.86 -10.48
N LEU A 236 -38.23 -17.25 -11.49
CA LEU A 236 -38.80 -16.21 -12.33
C LEU A 236 -39.04 -16.78 -13.72
N GLY A 237 -40.31 -16.95 -14.09
CA GLY A 237 -40.71 -17.53 -15.37
C GLY A 237 -40.38 -19.02 -15.50
N SER A 238 -40.65 -19.57 -16.68
CA SER A 238 -40.26 -20.93 -17.07
C SER A 238 -38.80 -20.99 -17.52
N GLU A 239 -38.31 -22.21 -17.70
CA GLU A 239 -37.05 -22.46 -18.41
C GLU A 239 -37.11 -21.87 -19.83
N THR A 240 -35.97 -21.41 -20.33
CA THR A 240 -35.85 -20.80 -21.66
C THR A 240 -34.66 -21.40 -22.38
N LEU A 241 -34.87 -21.98 -23.57
CA LEU A 241 -33.80 -22.36 -24.49
C LEU A 241 -33.15 -21.08 -25.03
N ILE A 242 -31.84 -20.89 -24.90
CA ILE A 242 -31.08 -19.69 -25.30
C ILE A 242 -30.80 -19.72 -26.80
N ASN A 243 -30.19 -20.81 -27.30
CA ASN A 243 -29.84 -20.94 -28.71
C ASN A 243 -31.05 -21.29 -29.59
N ALA A 244 -30.84 -21.31 -30.90
CA ALA A 244 -31.79 -21.90 -31.85
C ALA A 244 -31.44 -23.40 -32.05
N PRO A 245 -32.43 -24.29 -32.26
CA PRO A 245 -32.17 -25.71 -32.47
C PRO A 245 -31.55 -25.95 -33.85
N ALA A 246 -30.25 -26.32 -33.90
CA ALA A 246 -29.58 -26.74 -35.13
C ALA A 246 -28.17 -27.33 -34.98
N ALA A 247 -27.53 -27.31 -33.81
CA ALA A 247 -26.13 -27.70 -33.68
C ALA A 247 -25.94 -29.14 -33.17
N SER A 248 -24.81 -29.75 -33.53
CA SER A 248 -24.41 -31.06 -32.97
C SER A 248 -23.87 -30.96 -31.53
N SER A 249 -23.48 -29.76 -31.09
CA SER A 249 -23.17 -29.40 -29.69
C SER A 249 -23.18 -27.87 -29.53
N THR A 250 -23.65 -27.38 -28.39
CA THR A 250 -23.63 -25.94 -28.01
C THR A 250 -22.97 -25.77 -26.64
N GLU A 251 -22.23 -24.67 -26.46
CA GLU A 251 -21.47 -24.40 -25.24
C GLU A 251 -21.50 -22.91 -24.88
N TYR A 252 -21.74 -22.61 -23.61
CA TYR A 252 -21.72 -21.24 -23.07
C TYR A 252 -20.31 -20.62 -23.22
N SER A 253 -20.25 -19.35 -23.61
CA SER A 253 -18.99 -18.61 -23.75
C SER A 253 -18.87 -17.51 -22.69
N SER A 254 -19.79 -16.53 -22.69
CA SER A 254 -19.71 -15.36 -21.82
C SER A 254 -21.06 -14.64 -21.73
N PHE A 255 -21.16 -13.63 -20.87
CA PHE A 255 -22.32 -12.75 -20.80
C PHE A 255 -21.93 -11.34 -20.36
N THR A 256 -22.83 -10.38 -20.59
CA THR A 256 -22.73 -9.02 -20.04
C THR A 256 -24.11 -8.47 -19.70
N ASN A 257 -24.20 -7.65 -18.65
CA ASN A 257 -25.41 -6.93 -18.27
C ASN A 257 -25.45 -5.57 -18.96
N LEU A 258 -26.59 -5.21 -19.53
CA LEU A 258 -26.80 -3.95 -20.24
C LEU A 258 -27.34 -2.86 -19.30
N ALA A 259 -27.10 -1.61 -19.67
CA ALA A 259 -27.49 -0.44 -18.87
C ALA A 259 -29.01 -0.26 -18.72
N ASP A 260 -29.81 -0.85 -19.61
CA ASP A 260 -31.28 -0.84 -19.56
C ASP A 260 -31.87 -2.00 -18.73
N GLY A 261 -31.01 -2.82 -18.11
CA GLY A 261 -31.39 -3.99 -17.33
C GLY A 261 -31.51 -5.27 -18.16
N GLY A 262 -31.35 -5.21 -19.48
CA GLY A 262 -31.19 -6.38 -20.34
C GLY A 262 -29.83 -7.06 -20.16
N TRP A 263 -29.59 -8.13 -20.89
CA TRP A 263 -28.30 -8.82 -20.90
C TRP A 263 -28.07 -9.56 -22.22
N VAL A 264 -26.81 -9.87 -22.50
CA VAL A 264 -26.41 -10.61 -23.70
C VAL A 264 -25.62 -11.83 -23.29
N VAL A 265 -25.97 -12.99 -23.84
CA VAL A 265 -25.22 -14.24 -23.69
C VAL A 265 -24.55 -14.57 -25.02
N THR A 266 -23.27 -14.88 -24.99
CA THR A 266 -22.56 -15.47 -26.12
C THR A 266 -22.33 -16.96 -25.89
N TYR A 267 -22.33 -17.71 -26.99
CA TYR A 267 -22.10 -19.14 -26.99
C TYR A 267 -21.43 -19.55 -28.30
N TYR A 268 -20.93 -20.77 -28.36
CA TYR A 268 -20.46 -21.35 -29.61
C TYR A 268 -21.16 -22.67 -29.91
N THR A 269 -21.32 -22.95 -31.19
CA THR A 269 -21.81 -24.23 -31.71
C THR A 269 -20.65 -24.99 -32.33
N TYR A 270 -20.75 -26.32 -32.35
CA TYR A 270 -19.83 -27.19 -33.08
C TYR A 270 -20.61 -27.99 -34.12
N ALA A 271 -20.17 -27.93 -35.37
CA ALA A 271 -20.78 -28.58 -36.53
C ALA A 271 -19.83 -29.60 -37.18
N GLY A 272 -19.28 -30.54 -36.38
CA GLY A 272 -18.50 -31.68 -36.86
C GLY A 272 -17.06 -31.42 -37.31
N SER A 273 -16.72 -30.18 -37.69
CA SER A 273 -15.34 -29.76 -37.97
C SER A 273 -15.07 -28.27 -37.75
N THR A 274 -16.11 -27.45 -37.60
CA THR A 274 -16.02 -26.01 -37.40
C THR A 274 -16.80 -25.56 -36.18
N TYR A 275 -16.32 -24.49 -35.56
CA TYR A 275 -17.00 -23.73 -34.53
C TYR A 275 -17.62 -22.47 -35.13
N GLU A 276 -18.78 -22.08 -34.62
CA GLU A 276 -19.41 -20.81 -34.95
C GLU A 276 -19.70 -20.07 -33.64
N ALA A 277 -19.45 -18.76 -33.61
CA ALA A 277 -19.74 -17.93 -32.44
C ALA A 277 -21.10 -17.26 -32.62
N TRP A 278 -21.90 -17.26 -31.56
CA TRP A 278 -23.28 -16.76 -31.56
C TRP A 278 -23.54 -15.90 -30.34
N GLN A 279 -24.60 -15.08 -30.42
CA GLN A 279 -25.13 -14.35 -29.28
C GLN A 279 -26.66 -14.35 -29.25
N GLN A 280 -27.22 -14.20 -28.05
CA GLN A 280 -28.64 -13.94 -27.81
C GLN A 280 -28.78 -12.81 -26.79
N ALA A 281 -29.52 -11.77 -27.15
CA ALA A 281 -29.87 -10.67 -26.25
C ALA A 281 -31.23 -10.92 -25.57
N PHE A 282 -31.38 -10.37 -24.37
CA PHE A 282 -32.56 -10.50 -23.53
C PHE A 282 -32.96 -9.15 -22.93
N ASP A 283 -34.26 -8.91 -22.85
CA ASP A 283 -34.84 -7.79 -22.10
C ASP A 283 -34.73 -8.04 -20.59
N ALA A 284 -34.89 -6.97 -19.78
CA ALA A 284 -34.83 -7.05 -18.32
C ALA A 284 -35.80 -8.07 -17.70
N ASP A 285 -36.93 -8.33 -18.36
CA ASP A 285 -37.93 -9.31 -17.93
C ASP A 285 -37.60 -10.75 -18.35
N GLY A 286 -36.50 -10.98 -19.07
CA GLY A 286 -36.03 -12.27 -19.55
C GLY A 286 -36.59 -12.72 -20.89
N SER A 287 -37.35 -11.88 -21.56
CA SER A 287 -37.79 -12.11 -22.94
C SER A 287 -36.60 -12.03 -23.89
N LYS A 288 -36.55 -12.89 -24.92
CA LYS A 288 -35.54 -12.80 -25.97
C LYS A 288 -35.77 -11.58 -26.84
N GLN A 289 -34.72 -10.81 -27.10
CA GLN A 289 -34.71 -9.81 -28.16
C GLN A 289 -34.37 -10.48 -29.49
N GLY A 290 -35.37 -10.67 -30.34
CA GLY A 290 -35.19 -11.35 -31.62
C GLY A 290 -34.71 -12.80 -31.50
N GLY A 291 -34.23 -13.36 -32.62
CA GLY A 291 -33.56 -14.66 -32.63
C GLY A 291 -32.05 -14.53 -32.40
N PRO A 292 -31.34 -15.65 -32.20
CA PRO A 292 -29.89 -15.61 -32.04
C PRO A 292 -29.18 -15.06 -33.28
N THR A 293 -28.09 -14.35 -33.06
CA THR A 293 -27.26 -13.74 -34.11
C THR A 293 -25.93 -14.47 -34.22
N GLU A 294 -25.60 -14.91 -35.45
CA GLU A 294 -24.29 -15.46 -35.76
C GLU A 294 -23.25 -14.35 -35.90
N LEU A 295 -22.12 -14.48 -35.22
CA LEU A 295 -21.02 -13.52 -35.24
C LEU A 295 -19.98 -13.86 -36.32
N THR A 296 -19.90 -15.13 -36.73
CA THR A 296 -18.84 -15.68 -37.59
C THR A 296 -19.36 -16.35 -38.88
N PRO A 297 -20.27 -15.72 -39.65
CA PRO A 297 -20.97 -16.38 -40.76
C PRO A 297 -20.07 -16.87 -41.92
N ASP A 298 -18.87 -16.30 -42.06
CA ASP A 298 -17.98 -16.55 -43.19
C ASP A 298 -16.69 -17.32 -42.82
N ALA A 299 -16.50 -17.70 -41.55
CA ALA A 299 -15.16 -17.94 -41.02
C ALA A 299 -14.73 -19.42 -40.88
N GLY A 300 -15.65 -20.39 -40.96
CA GLY A 300 -15.31 -21.83 -40.89
C GLY A 300 -14.24 -22.17 -39.85
N ILE A 301 -14.46 -21.80 -38.58
CA ILE A 301 -13.39 -21.65 -37.59
C ILE A 301 -12.99 -23.02 -37.02
N ALA A 302 -11.71 -23.37 -37.08
CA ALA A 302 -11.20 -24.66 -36.58
C ALA A 302 -10.83 -24.66 -35.07
N PHE A 303 -11.13 -23.56 -34.35
CA PHE A 303 -10.78 -23.37 -32.94
C PHE A 303 -11.90 -22.62 -32.19
N LEU A 304 -11.84 -22.59 -30.85
CA LEU A 304 -12.84 -21.92 -30.02
C LEU A 304 -12.75 -20.39 -30.17
N PRO A 305 -13.75 -19.71 -30.76
CA PRO A 305 -13.66 -18.30 -31.11
C PRO A 305 -13.65 -17.35 -29.89
N SER A 306 -13.98 -17.86 -28.69
CA SER A 306 -13.98 -17.12 -27.41
C SER A 306 -14.71 -15.78 -27.49
N ALA A 307 -16.02 -15.82 -27.79
CA ALA A 307 -16.82 -14.61 -27.96
C ALA A 307 -17.13 -13.94 -26.61
N ARG A 308 -16.84 -12.64 -26.50
CA ARG A 308 -16.99 -11.85 -25.27
C ARG A 308 -17.80 -10.56 -25.52
N PRO A 309 -19.03 -10.47 -25.00
CA PRO A 309 -19.83 -9.25 -25.09
C PRO A 309 -19.44 -8.28 -23.97
N HIS A 310 -19.61 -6.99 -24.23
CA HIS A 310 -19.41 -5.93 -23.26
C HIS A 310 -20.42 -4.79 -23.47
N ALA A 311 -21.08 -4.37 -22.40
CA ALA A 311 -22.08 -3.32 -22.45
C ALA A 311 -21.47 -1.96 -22.80
N LEU A 312 -22.25 -1.17 -23.54
CA LEU A 312 -21.94 0.22 -23.85
C LEU A 312 -23.06 1.12 -23.32
N THR A 313 -22.82 2.42 -23.34
CA THR A 313 -23.82 3.42 -23.00
C THR A 313 -25.06 3.33 -23.90
N GLY A 314 -26.24 3.62 -23.33
CA GLY A 314 -27.50 3.65 -24.06
C GLY A 314 -28.08 2.28 -24.45
N GLY A 315 -27.75 1.23 -23.71
CA GLY A 315 -28.26 -0.15 -23.94
C GLY A 315 -27.58 -0.87 -25.11
N LYS A 316 -26.60 -0.24 -25.75
CA LYS A 316 -25.78 -0.87 -26.79
C LYS A 316 -24.80 -1.86 -26.18
N TRP A 317 -24.21 -2.71 -27.00
CA TRP A 317 -23.08 -3.55 -26.59
C TRP A 317 -22.12 -3.76 -27.75
N MET A 318 -20.93 -4.26 -27.41
CA MET A 318 -19.92 -4.67 -28.35
C MET A 318 -19.54 -6.11 -28.06
N THR A 319 -19.44 -6.94 -29.10
CA THR A 319 -18.99 -8.33 -28.94
C THR A 319 -17.67 -8.51 -29.64
N PHE A 320 -16.71 -9.14 -28.96
CA PHE A 320 -15.38 -9.48 -29.48
C PHE A 320 -15.27 -10.96 -29.75
N TRP A 321 -14.58 -11.36 -30.82
CA TRP A 321 -14.34 -12.78 -31.13
C TRP A 321 -13.13 -12.94 -32.05
N HIS A 322 -12.59 -14.14 -32.11
CA HIS A 322 -11.48 -14.46 -33.00
C HIS A 322 -11.98 -15.09 -34.30
N GLU A 323 -11.32 -14.77 -35.41
CA GLU A 323 -11.50 -15.46 -36.70
C GLU A 323 -10.14 -15.89 -37.27
N GLY A 324 -10.13 -16.99 -38.03
CA GLY A 324 -8.92 -17.50 -38.71
C GLY A 324 -8.66 -18.98 -38.46
N THR A 325 -7.38 -19.34 -38.44
CA THR A 325 -6.88 -20.69 -38.19
C THR A 325 -6.29 -20.82 -36.78
N PHE A 326 -5.90 -22.04 -36.39
CA PHE A 326 -5.25 -22.27 -35.10
C PHE A 326 -3.88 -21.57 -34.97
N THR A 327 -3.18 -21.32 -36.08
CA THR A 327 -1.84 -20.71 -36.10
C THR A 327 -1.83 -19.24 -36.48
N GLU A 328 -2.91 -18.76 -37.11
CA GLU A 328 -3.08 -17.39 -37.59
C GLU A 328 -4.53 -16.99 -37.33
N ARG A 329 -4.77 -16.15 -36.32
CA ARG A 329 -6.10 -15.70 -35.94
C ARG A 329 -6.05 -14.27 -35.43
N ASP A 330 -7.08 -13.52 -35.82
CA ASP A 330 -7.21 -12.11 -35.51
C ASP A 330 -8.42 -11.86 -34.63
N LEU A 331 -8.36 -10.75 -33.88
CA LEU A 331 -9.42 -10.35 -32.98
C LEU A 331 -10.32 -9.29 -33.64
N TYR A 332 -11.59 -9.63 -33.79
CA TYR A 332 -12.63 -8.77 -34.36
C TYR A 332 -13.63 -8.32 -33.30
N TYR A 333 -14.38 -7.28 -33.63
CA TYR A 333 -15.55 -6.87 -32.88
C TYR A 333 -16.67 -6.34 -33.79
N GLN A 334 -17.89 -6.30 -33.24
CA GLN A 334 -19.04 -5.60 -33.82
C GLN A 334 -19.84 -4.92 -32.71
N VAL A 335 -20.34 -3.72 -33.01
CA VAL A 335 -21.25 -2.97 -32.13
C VAL A 335 -22.69 -3.32 -32.49
N PHE A 336 -23.52 -3.47 -31.47
CA PHE A 336 -24.95 -3.75 -31.59
C PHE A 336 -25.77 -2.64 -30.92
N ASN A 337 -26.88 -2.28 -31.54
CA ASN A 337 -27.86 -1.39 -30.96
C ASN A 337 -28.64 -2.10 -29.84
N ALA A 338 -29.34 -1.33 -29.01
CA ALA A 338 -30.13 -1.87 -27.89
C ALA A 338 -31.27 -2.83 -28.31
N ASP A 339 -31.62 -2.88 -29.59
CA ASP A 339 -32.59 -3.82 -30.17
C ASP A 339 -31.93 -5.09 -30.75
N GLY A 340 -30.61 -5.25 -30.60
CA GLY A 340 -29.83 -6.35 -31.15
C GLY A 340 -29.43 -6.21 -32.61
N SER A 341 -29.84 -5.14 -33.31
CA SER A 341 -29.39 -4.92 -34.67
C SER A 341 -27.90 -4.53 -34.70
N ALA A 342 -27.17 -4.98 -35.71
CA ALA A 342 -25.81 -4.51 -35.95
C ALA A 342 -25.77 -2.97 -36.14
N ALA A 343 -24.84 -2.30 -35.46
CA ALA A 343 -24.60 -0.87 -35.52
C ALA A 343 -23.29 -0.59 -36.26
N GLY A 344 -23.35 -0.59 -37.60
CA GLY A 344 -22.16 -0.51 -38.46
C GLY A 344 -21.68 -1.90 -38.90
N THR A 345 -20.41 -1.99 -39.27
CA THR A 345 -19.80 -3.21 -39.82
C THR A 345 -18.74 -3.77 -38.88
N LYS A 346 -18.56 -5.09 -38.89
CA LYS A 346 -17.46 -5.80 -38.23
C LYS A 346 -16.12 -5.11 -38.48
N ALA A 347 -15.30 -4.98 -37.43
CA ALA A 347 -14.01 -4.30 -37.47
C ALA A 347 -12.93 -5.06 -36.69
N LEU A 348 -11.65 -4.81 -37.01
CA LEU A 348 -10.51 -5.36 -36.26
C LEU A 348 -10.34 -4.64 -34.91
N ALA A 349 -10.21 -5.42 -33.85
CA ALA A 349 -9.87 -4.92 -32.52
C ALA A 349 -8.40 -4.48 -32.45
N THR A 350 -7.51 -5.21 -33.12
CA THR A 350 -6.07 -4.93 -33.21
C THR A 350 -5.70 -4.03 -34.40
N THR A 351 -4.47 -3.54 -34.44
CA THR A 351 -3.92 -2.79 -35.58
C THR A 351 -3.13 -3.65 -36.57
N SER A 352 -2.86 -4.92 -36.26
CA SER A 352 -2.21 -5.89 -37.13
C SER A 352 -2.97 -7.22 -37.16
N THR A 353 -2.94 -7.89 -38.30
CA THR A 353 -3.44 -9.26 -38.51
C THR A 353 -2.31 -10.29 -38.61
N THR A 354 -1.10 -9.90 -38.23
CA THR A 354 0.07 -10.76 -38.31
C THR A 354 0.26 -11.47 -36.97
N GLY A 355 0.59 -12.76 -37.00
CA GLY A 355 0.77 -13.57 -35.80
C GLY A 355 -0.54 -14.07 -35.21
N THR A 356 -0.48 -14.60 -33.99
CA THR A 356 -1.66 -15.11 -33.27
C THR A 356 -2.11 -14.08 -32.24
N GLN A 357 -3.39 -13.69 -32.24
CA GLN A 357 -4.03 -13.02 -31.11
C GLN A 357 -5.01 -13.98 -30.43
N ALA A 358 -4.95 -14.08 -29.10
CA ALA A 358 -5.65 -15.12 -28.35
C ALA A 358 -5.94 -14.69 -26.92
N ARG A 359 -6.81 -15.44 -26.22
CA ARG A 359 -7.12 -15.26 -24.79
C ARG A 359 -7.47 -13.81 -24.48
N THR A 360 -8.68 -13.42 -24.84
CA THR A 360 -9.19 -12.09 -24.56
C THR A 360 -9.70 -12.00 -23.13
N ASP A 361 -9.54 -10.85 -22.49
CA ASP A 361 -10.26 -10.45 -21.29
C ASP A 361 -10.67 -8.98 -21.42
N ILE A 362 -11.71 -8.59 -20.68
CA ILE A 362 -12.25 -7.23 -20.70
C ILE A 362 -12.29 -6.70 -19.27
N TYR A 363 -11.75 -5.51 -19.07
CA TYR A 363 -11.71 -4.84 -17.78
C TYR A 363 -12.42 -3.49 -17.87
N ASP A 364 -13.45 -3.30 -17.03
CA ASP A 364 -14.11 -2.00 -16.87
C ASP A 364 -13.15 -0.96 -16.29
N LEU A 365 -13.11 0.23 -16.90
CA LEU A 365 -12.24 1.31 -16.45
C LEU A 365 -12.96 2.21 -15.42
N PRO A 366 -12.30 2.55 -14.30
CA PRO A 366 -12.78 3.61 -13.41
C PRO A 366 -13.00 4.92 -14.19
N GLY A 367 -14.20 5.49 -14.10
CA GLY A 367 -14.59 6.69 -14.87
C GLY A 367 -15.31 6.40 -16.20
N GLY A 368 -15.49 5.13 -16.56
CA GLY A 368 -16.25 4.68 -17.73
C GLY A 368 -15.38 4.24 -18.90
N GLY A 369 -15.97 3.44 -19.80
CA GLY A 369 -15.22 2.73 -20.84
C GLY A 369 -14.59 1.46 -20.29
N PHE A 370 -13.77 0.81 -21.12
CA PHE A 370 -13.19 -0.49 -20.80
C PHE A 370 -11.91 -0.73 -21.59
N MET A 371 -11.18 -1.76 -21.18
CA MET A 371 -9.96 -2.22 -21.82
C MET A 371 -10.17 -3.64 -22.33
N LEU A 372 -9.87 -3.87 -23.60
CA LEU A 372 -9.73 -5.20 -24.16
C LEU A 372 -8.26 -5.62 -24.05
N VAL A 373 -8.02 -6.77 -23.46
CA VAL A 373 -6.70 -7.37 -23.29
C VAL A 373 -6.61 -8.66 -24.08
N TRP A 374 -5.46 -8.97 -24.67
CA TRP A 374 -5.20 -10.25 -25.31
C TRP A 374 -3.74 -10.67 -25.20
N THR A 375 -3.51 -11.96 -25.36
CA THR A 375 -2.18 -12.53 -25.60
C THR A 375 -1.87 -12.52 -27.10
N GLY A 376 -0.63 -12.22 -27.47
CA GLY A 376 -0.22 -12.38 -28.86
C GLY A 376 1.28 -12.37 -29.08
N THR A 377 1.71 -12.83 -30.25
CA THR A 377 3.10 -12.69 -30.73
C THR A 377 3.18 -11.36 -31.45
N GLY A 378 3.71 -10.33 -30.78
CA GLY A 378 3.72 -8.98 -31.31
C GLY A 378 4.45 -8.93 -32.66
N THR A 379 3.83 -8.37 -33.69
CA THR A 379 4.46 -8.15 -35.00
C THR A 379 4.17 -6.74 -35.51
N GLN A 380 3.86 -5.82 -34.59
CA GLN A 380 3.63 -4.41 -34.89
C GLN A 380 4.95 -3.64 -34.89
N PRO A 381 5.07 -2.55 -35.69
CA PRO A 381 6.24 -1.69 -35.69
C PRO A 381 6.64 -1.22 -34.27
N GLY A 382 7.78 -1.71 -33.77
CA GLY A 382 8.30 -1.39 -32.43
C GLY A 382 7.84 -2.30 -31.29
N GLN A 383 7.15 -3.40 -31.60
CA GLN A 383 6.68 -4.43 -30.64
C GLN A 383 6.87 -5.85 -31.23
N GLU A 384 7.83 -6.03 -32.15
CA GLU A 384 8.07 -7.30 -32.84
C GLU A 384 8.80 -8.33 -31.98
N ASP A 385 8.11 -9.41 -31.63
CA ASP A 385 8.60 -10.50 -30.79
C ASP A 385 8.24 -11.87 -31.37
N ALA A 386 9.13 -12.83 -31.16
CA ALA A 386 8.87 -14.23 -31.50
C ALA A 386 7.91 -14.91 -30.50
N ASP A 387 7.86 -14.41 -29.26
CA ASP A 387 7.17 -15.03 -28.13
C ASP A 387 5.90 -14.27 -27.71
N ARG A 388 5.02 -14.93 -26.95
CA ARG A 388 3.72 -14.36 -26.54
C ARG A 388 3.88 -13.35 -25.41
N GLY A 389 3.41 -12.12 -25.65
CA GLY A 389 3.21 -11.08 -24.64
C GLY A 389 1.74 -10.72 -24.44
N PHE A 390 1.48 -9.76 -23.56
CA PHE A 390 0.15 -9.22 -23.28
C PHE A 390 -0.01 -7.82 -23.86
N PHE A 391 -1.14 -7.58 -24.51
CA PHE A 391 -1.46 -6.33 -25.19
C PHE A 391 -2.85 -5.86 -24.79
N PHE A 392 -3.07 -4.56 -24.90
CA PHE A 392 -4.39 -4.00 -24.67
C PHE A 392 -4.72 -2.86 -25.63
N GLN A 393 -6.03 -2.65 -25.80
CA GLN A 393 -6.63 -1.50 -26.46
C GLN A 393 -7.74 -0.96 -25.56
N ARG A 394 -7.74 0.35 -25.33
CA ARG A 394 -8.81 1.02 -24.57
C ARG A 394 -9.95 1.44 -25.48
N PHE A 395 -11.14 1.46 -24.90
CA PHE A 395 -12.37 1.94 -25.50
C PHE A 395 -13.08 2.89 -24.53
N ASP A 396 -13.67 3.96 -25.07
CA ASP A 396 -14.58 4.79 -24.29
C ASP A 396 -15.92 4.07 -24.04
N ALA A 397 -16.77 4.66 -23.21
CA ALA A 397 -18.08 4.07 -22.86
C ALA A 397 -19.06 3.98 -24.05
N ALA A 398 -18.75 4.59 -25.19
CA ALA A 398 -19.52 4.49 -26.42
C ALA A 398 -18.92 3.44 -27.40
N GLY A 399 -17.80 2.82 -27.05
CA GLY A 399 -17.12 1.80 -27.86
C GLY A 399 -16.11 2.36 -28.87
N ASN A 400 -15.70 3.63 -28.76
CA ASN A 400 -14.65 4.18 -29.61
C ASN A 400 -13.26 3.87 -29.04
N LYS A 401 -12.30 3.52 -29.89
CA LYS A 401 -10.91 3.29 -29.48
C LYS A 401 -10.29 4.57 -28.87
N VAL A 402 -9.65 4.43 -27.70
CA VAL A 402 -8.92 5.50 -27.00
C VAL A 402 -7.43 5.16 -26.96
N GLY A 403 -6.60 6.04 -27.52
CA GLY A 403 -5.15 5.81 -27.61
C GLY A 403 -4.78 4.65 -28.56
N SER A 404 -3.49 4.30 -28.55
CA SER A 404 -2.95 3.21 -29.34
C SER A 404 -2.93 1.88 -28.56
N GLU A 405 -2.88 0.80 -29.32
CA GLU A 405 -2.54 -0.53 -28.79
C GLU A 405 -1.22 -0.47 -28.04
N THR A 406 -1.18 -1.08 -26.85
CA THR A 406 -0.04 -0.99 -25.95
C THR A 406 0.26 -2.36 -25.35
N ARG A 407 1.54 -2.70 -25.25
CA ARG A 407 2.00 -3.91 -24.59
C ARG A 407 2.13 -3.71 -23.08
N ILE A 408 1.73 -4.70 -22.29
CA ILE A 408 1.78 -4.70 -20.82
C ILE A 408 3.17 -5.11 -20.31
N ASN A 409 3.69 -6.27 -20.71
CA ASN A 409 5.04 -6.71 -20.34
C ASN A 409 6.12 -6.00 -21.17
N THR A 410 7.27 -5.74 -20.55
CA THR A 410 8.50 -5.27 -21.22
C THR A 410 9.47 -6.40 -21.51
N THR A 411 9.44 -7.49 -20.73
CA THR A 411 10.21 -8.69 -21.04
C THR A 411 9.68 -9.37 -22.29
N THR A 412 10.55 -9.53 -23.28
CA THR A 412 10.25 -10.06 -24.62
C THR A 412 10.72 -11.50 -24.86
N VAL A 413 11.51 -12.03 -23.92
CA VAL A 413 12.05 -13.38 -23.99
C VAL A 413 11.11 -14.34 -23.27
N GLY A 414 10.71 -15.39 -23.99
CA GLY A 414 9.88 -16.48 -23.50
C GLY A 414 8.39 -16.12 -23.37
N GLU A 415 7.57 -17.13 -23.09
CA GLU A 415 6.12 -16.96 -23.11
C GLU A 415 5.59 -16.39 -21.79
N SER A 416 4.65 -15.44 -21.86
CA SER A 416 3.94 -14.92 -20.70
C SER A 416 2.52 -15.50 -20.56
N TRP A 417 2.12 -15.86 -19.34
CA TRP A 417 0.86 -16.54 -19.00
C TRP A 417 0.23 -15.98 -17.71
N SER A 418 -1.05 -16.28 -17.48
CA SER A 418 -1.78 -15.94 -16.25
C SER A 418 -1.72 -14.46 -15.88
N LEU A 419 -2.11 -13.58 -16.82
CA LEU A 419 -2.29 -12.16 -16.52
C LEU A 419 -3.50 -11.98 -15.61
N ASP A 420 -3.29 -11.25 -14.53
CA ASP A 420 -4.32 -10.75 -13.63
C ASP A 420 -4.06 -9.26 -13.37
N LEU A 421 -5.11 -8.47 -13.13
CA LEU A 421 -4.96 -7.04 -12.83
C LEU A 421 -6.08 -6.53 -11.93
N GLU A 422 -5.73 -5.56 -11.10
CA GLU A 422 -6.69 -4.85 -10.25
C GLU A 422 -6.43 -3.33 -10.28
N PHE A 423 -7.49 -2.55 -10.05
CA PHE A 423 -7.46 -1.10 -10.00
C PHE A 423 -7.29 -0.62 -8.56
N LEU A 424 -6.35 0.29 -8.34
CA LEU A 424 -6.16 0.96 -7.06
C LEU A 424 -7.22 2.05 -6.87
N PRO A 425 -7.63 2.34 -5.62
CA PRO A 425 -8.49 3.49 -5.31
C PRO A 425 -7.94 4.84 -5.81
N THR A 426 -6.62 4.93 -6.02
CA THR A 426 -5.93 6.11 -6.55
C THR A 426 -6.07 6.27 -8.08
N GLY A 427 -6.68 5.31 -8.77
CA GLY A 427 -6.80 5.27 -10.24
C GLY A 427 -5.62 4.61 -10.96
N HIS A 428 -4.60 4.17 -10.22
CA HIS A 428 -3.53 3.34 -10.78
C HIS A 428 -4.01 1.92 -11.07
N ILE A 429 -3.27 1.20 -11.90
CA ILE A 429 -3.52 -0.21 -12.22
C ILE A 429 -2.27 -1.02 -11.91
N VAL A 430 -2.43 -2.18 -11.28
CA VAL A 430 -1.35 -3.17 -11.18
C VAL A 430 -1.72 -4.38 -12.01
N ALA A 431 -0.84 -4.73 -12.94
CA ALA A 431 -0.91 -5.98 -13.69
C ALA A 431 0.16 -6.94 -13.19
N VAL A 432 -0.20 -8.22 -13.01
CA VAL A 432 0.70 -9.30 -12.60
C VAL A 432 0.61 -10.45 -13.59
N TRP A 433 1.72 -11.15 -13.83
CA TRP A 433 1.73 -12.30 -14.71
C TRP A 433 2.88 -13.25 -14.39
N THR A 434 2.83 -14.44 -14.97
CA THR A 434 3.92 -15.42 -14.98
C THR A 434 4.67 -15.32 -16.31
N ASN A 435 6.01 -15.30 -16.27
CA ASN A 435 6.86 -15.34 -17.47
C ASN A 435 7.82 -16.53 -17.44
N TYR A 436 7.93 -17.25 -18.55
CA TYR A 436 8.92 -18.30 -18.75
C TYR A 436 10.19 -17.72 -19.35
N GLY A 437 11.36 -18.04 -18.81
CA GLY A 437 12.65 -17.48 -19.24
C GLY A 437 13.18 -17.97 -20.60
N ALA A 438 12.47 -18.86 -21.30
CA ALA A 438 12.87 -19.37 -22.61
C ALA A 438 11.68 -19.53 -23.59
N PRO A 439 11.93 -19.50 -24.92
CA PRO A 439 10.91 -19.61 -25.98
C PRO A 439 10.17 -20.95 -26.04
N GLN A 440 10.62 -21.98 -25.31
CA GLN A 440 10.05 -23.32 -25.33
C GLN A 440 10.09 -23.88 -23.92
N ARG A 441 8.94 -24.36 -23.41
CA ARG A 441 8.81 -24.97 -22.08
C ARG A 441 9.82 -26.11 -21.90
N GLN A 442 10.96 -25.81 -21.30
CA GLN A 442 11.94 -26.78 -20.86
C GLN A 442 11.88 -26.94 -19.34
N PRO A 443 12.17 -28.14 -18.83
CA PRO A 443 12.13 -28.39 -17.39
C PRO A 443 13.18 -27.61 -16.57
N SER A 444 14.10 -26.90 -17.24
CA SER A 444 15.18 -26.10 -16.63
C SER A 444 14.96 -24.59 -16.70
N ASP A 445 13.82 -24.12 -17.24
CA ASP A 445 13.59 -22.69 -17.45
C ASP A 445 13.23 -21.99 -16.14
N GLU A 446 13.83 -20.82 -15.91
CA GLU A 446 13.43 -19.92 -14.82
C GLU A 446 12.01 -19.40 -15.14
N VAL A 447 11.04 -19.77 -14.31
CA VAL A 447 9.67 -19.25 -14.40
C VAL A 447 9.46 -18.32 -13.22
N ASP A 448 9.04 -17.10 -13.49
CA ASP A 448 8.89 -16.08 -12.47
C ASP A 448 7.58 -15.33 -12.55
N VAL A 449 7.21 -14.75 -11.42
CA VAL A 449 6.10 -13.81 -11.31
C VAL A 449 6.58 -12.37 -11.39
N PHE A 450 5.90 -11.58 -12.22
CA PHE A 450 6.24 -10.19 -12.51
C PHE A 450 5.05 -9.28 -12.28
N GLN A 451 5.32 -8.00 -12.08
CA GLN A 451 4.31 -6.96 -12.05
C GLN A 451 4.73 -5.72 -12.82
N GLN A 452 3.73 -4.95 -13.26
CA GLN A 452 3.88 -3.59 -13.73
C GLN A 452 2.74 -2.73 -13.19
N VAL A 453 3.08 -1.52 -12.75
CA VAL A 453 2.10 -0.50 -12.37
C VAL A 453 1.93 0.52 -13.49
N PHE A 454 0.70 0.96 -13.68
CA PHE A 454 0.32 2.00 -14.61
C PHE A 454 -0.43 3.11 -13.89
N ASP A 455 -0.29 4.35 -14.35
CA ASP A 455 -1.16 5.45 -13.94
C ASP A 455 -2.53 5.35 -14.63
N ALA A 456 -3.46 6.24 -14.28
CA ALA A 456 -4.80 6.26 -14.86
C ALA A 456 -4.82 6.48 -16.39
N ASP A 457 -3.77 7.09 -16.93
CA ASP A 457 -3.59 7.32 -18.37
C ASP A 457 -2.92 6.13 -19.08
N TRP A 458 -2.58 5.08 -18.33
CA TRP A 458 -1.87 3.87 -18.73
C TRP A 458 -0.40 4.08 -19.08
N ASN A 459 0.22 5.12 -18.54
CA ASN A 459 1.67 5.25 -18.56
C ASN A 459 2.28 4.38 -17.47
N ARG A 460 3.46 3.81 -17.77
CA ARG A 460 4.20 2.97 -16.82
C ARG A 460 4.67 3.79 -15.61
N VAL A 461 4.35 3.31 -14.42
CA VAL A 461 4.88 3.80 -13.14
C VAL A 461 5.98 2.84 -12.69
N GLY A 462 7.23 3.30 -12.79
CA GLY A 462 8.40 2.47 -12.50
C GLY A 462 8.66 1.37 -13.54
N PRO A 463 9.75 0.60 -13.35
CA PRO A 463 10.08 -0.53 -14.21
C PRO A 463 9.22 -1.74 -13.91
N GLU A 464 9.19 -2.68 -14.86
CA GLU A 464 8.71 -4.02 -14.62
C GLU A 464 9.52 -4.66 -13.48
N THR A 465 8.81 -5.24 -12.51
CA THR A 465 9.42 -5.72 -11.26
C THR A 465 9.15 -7.21 -11.11
N ARG A 466 10.22 -8.00 -11.00
CA ARG A 466 10.12 -9.41 -10.54
C ARG A 466 9.60 -9.42 -9.11
N VAL A 467 8.52 -10.15 -8.86
CA VAL A 467 7.80 -10.22 -7.58
C VAL A 467 8.49 -11.19 -6.62
N ALA A 468 8.85 -12.39 -7.06
CA ALA A 468 9.59 -13.32 -6.23
C ALA A 468 11.04 -12.84 -6.05
N THR A 469 11.55 -12.91 -4.83
CA THR A 469 12.96 -12.63 -4.49
C THR A 469 13.78 -13.89 -4.32
N THR A 470 13.12 -15.02 -4.09
CA THR A 470 13.74 -16.34 -4.04
C THR A 470 13.72 -16.97 -5.44
N SER A 471 14.90 -17.27 -5.98
CA SER A 471 15.08 -17.83 -7.32
C SER A 471 14.91 -19.35 -7.38
N ALA A 472 13.95 -19.91 -6.63
CA ALA A 472 13.62 -21.32 -6.77
C ALA A 472 12.93 -21.53 -8.12
N SER A 473 13.47 -22.46 -8.92
CA SER A 473 13.13 -22.88 -10.30
C SER A 473 11.88 -22.27 -10.93
N VAL A 474 10.71 -22.53 -10.36
CA VAL A 474 9.41 -22.20 -10.96
C VAL A 474 8.55 -21.48 -9.94
N GLN A 475 8.19 -20.24 -10.28
CA GLN A 475 7.20 -19.42 -9.59
C GLN A 475 6.07 -19.13 -10.59
N ASN A 476 4.85 -19.59 -10.33
CA ASN A 476 3.73 -19.50 -11.27
C ASN A 476 2.41 -19.15 -10.58
N THR A 477 1.33 -19.08 -11.37
CA THR A 477 -0.03 -18.78 -10.90
C THR A 477 -0.13 -17.46 -10.12
N ALA A 478 0.49 -16.42 -10.65
CA ALA A 478 0.39 -15.07 -10.09
C ALA A 478 -1.09 -14.67 -9.93
N GLN A 479 -1.46 -14.29 -8.72
CA GLN A 479 -2.75 -13.70 -8.37
C GLN A 479 -2.49 -12.36 -7.69
N ILE A 480 -3.31 -11.36 -7.97
CA ILE A 480 -3.24 -10.07 -7.28
C ILE A 480 -4.46 -9.86 -6.39
N LYS A 481 -4.24 -9.15 -5.27
CA LYS A 481 -5.34 -8.58 -4.50
C LYS A 481 -5.00 -7.18 -3.99
N VAL A 482 -5.75 -6.17 -4.40
CA VAL A 482 -5.70 -4.80 -3.85
C VAL A 482 -6.45 -4.79 -2.52
N LEU A 483 -5.80 -4.20 -1.53
CA LEU A 483 -6.30 -4.05 -0.17
C LEU A 483 -7.02 -2.70 -0.01
N ALA A 484 -7.81 -2.58 1.06
CA ALA A 484 -8.66 -1.41 1.29
C ALA A 484 -7.87 -0.09 1.49
N ASP A 485 -6.60 -0.17 1.89
CA ASP A 485 -5.70 0.96 2.06
C ASP A 485 -4.99 1.38 0.74
N GLY A 486 -5.25 0.69 -0.37
CA GLY A 486 -4.63 0.93 -1.67
C GLY A 486 -3.28 0.25 -1.87
N SER A 487 -2.78 -0.49 -0.88
CA SER A 487 -1.67 -1.44 -1.06
C SER A 487 -2.18 -2.71 -1.77
N TRP A 488 -1.29 -3.60 -2.21
CA TRP A 488 -1.69 -4.85 -2.86
C TRP A 488 -0.76 -6.01 -2.53
N ILE A 489 -1.30 -7.21 -2.54
CA ILE A 489 -0.52 -8.45 -2.48
C ILE A 489 -0.44 -9.09 -3.86
N VAL A 490 0.70 -9.70 -4.13
CA VAL A 490 0.85 -10.64 -5.22
C VAL A 490 1.15 -12.00 -4.61
N GLY A 491 0.30 -12.98 -4.88
CA GLY A 491 0.46 -14.35 -4.43
C GLY A 491 0.84 -15.30 -5.56
N TRP A 492 1.58 -16.35 -5.26
CA TRP A 492 2.04 -17.31 -6.27
C TRP A 492 2.38 -18.67 -5.66
N GLU A 493 2.48 -19.68 -6.51
CA GLU A 493 3.02 -21.00 -6.20
C GLU A 493 4.51 -21.03 -6.51
N GLY A 494 5.32 -21.56 -5.59
CA GLY A 494 6.74 -21.80 -5.78
C GLY A 494 7.09 -23.28 -5.71
N HIS A 495 7.97 -23.73 -6.60
CA HIS A 495 8.51 -25.09 -6.61
C HIS A 495 10.04 -25.08 -6.38
N GLY A 496 10.52 -26.02 -5.56
CA GLY A 496 11.94 -26.16 -5.20
C GLY A 496 12.88 -26.55 -6.35
N THR A 497 14.20 -26.46 -6.14
CA THR A 497 15.22 -26.95 -7.12
C THR A 497 15.96 -28.18 -6.58
N GLN A 498 16.28 -29.14 -7.45
CA GLN A 498 17.30 -30.17 -7.19
C GLN A 498 18.39 -30.16 -8.28
N PRO A 499 19.68 -30.19 -7.93
CA PRO A 499 20.74 -30.49 -8.89
C PRO A 499 20.59 -31.92 -9.43
N GLY A 500 20.28 -32.05 -10.73
CA GLY A 500 20.19 -33.35 -11.43
C GLY A 500 18.78 -33.94 -11.55
N ASN A 501 17.74 -33.25 -11.09
CA ASN A 501 16.35 -33.61 -11.38
C ASN A 501 15.87 -32.87 -12.63
N VAL A 502 15.13 -33.58 -13.49
CA VAL A 502 14.58 -33.04 -14.74
C VAL A 502 13.10 -32.70 -14.62
N ASP A 503 12.49 -32.86 -13.44
CA ASP A 503 11.12 -32.44 -13.16
C ASP A 503 11.10 -31.15 -12.32
N PRO A 504 10.76 -29.98 -12.89
CA PRO A 504 10.68 -28.70 -12.18
C PRO A 504 9.49 -28.60 -11.22
N TYR A 505 8.61 -29.60 -11.21
CA TYR A 505 7.46 -29.66 -10.31
C TYR A 505 7.68 -30.60 -9.11
N ASP A 506 8.87 -31.21 -8.99
CA ASP A 506 9.24 -32.10 -7.88
C ASP A 506 9.72 -31.30 -6.65
N ASP A 507 8.89 -31.24 -5.60
CA ASP A 507 9.20 -30.60 -4.31
C ASP A 507 9.63 -31.61 -3.23
N THR A 508 10.55 -32.51 -3.56
CA THR A 508 11.21 -33.38 -2.57
C THR A 508 12.23 -32.65 -1.68
N THR A 509 12.50 -31.36 -1.95
CA THR A 509 13.45 -30.54 -1.18
C THR A 509 12.84 -29.73 -0.05
N GLY A 510 11.50 -29.65 0.01
CA GLY A 510 10.80 -28.89 1.04
C GLY A 510 10.96 -27.38 0.90
N THR A 511 11.16 -26.90 -0.33
CA THR A 511 11.37 -25.47 -0.62
C THR A 511 10.24 -24.86 -1.43
N GLY A 512 9.32 -25.67 -1.96
CA GLY A 512 8.09 -25.19 -2.55
C GLY A 512 7.04 -24.80 -1.51
N GLY A 513 5.98 -24.17 -2.01
CA GLY A 513 4.89 -23.67 -1.19
C GLY A 513 4.06 -22.60 -1.86
N VAL A 514 3.25 -21.96 -1.04
CA VAL A 514 2.37 -20.87 -1.38
C VAL A 514 2.92 -19.61 -0.74
N PHE A 515 3.12 -18.56 -1.54
CA PHE A 515 3.79 -17.35 -1.11
C PHE A 515 2.96 -16.12 -1.45
N PHE A 516 3.23 -15.04 -0.73
CA PHE A 516 2.84 -13.71 -1.15
C PHE A 516 3.94 -12.68 -0.87
N GLN A 517 3.87 -11.57 -1.58
CA GLN A 517 4.58 -10.34 -1.27
C GLN A 517 3.58 -9.18 -1.27
N HIS A 518 3.71 -8.33 -0.26
CA HIS A 518 2.92 -7.11 -0.10
C HIS A 518 3.67 -5.90 -0.69
N PHE A 519 2.95 -5.01 -1.37
CA PHE A 519 3.47 -3.85 -2.06
C PHE A 519 2.59 -2.61 -1.85
N ARG A 520 3.18 -1.43 -2.04
CA ARG A 520 2.47 -0.15 -2.16
C ARG A 520 3.14 0.74 -3.19
N LEU A 521 2.41 1.76 -3.64
CA LEU A 521 3.04 2.92 -4.27
C LEU A 521 3.76 3.72 -3.18
N ASN A 522 5.00 4.11 -3.48
CA ASN A 522 5.80 5.00 -2.64
C ASN A 522 5.54 6.44 -3.05
N GLU A 523 5.31 7.30 -2.06
CA GLU A 523 5.13 8.73 -2.22
C GLU A 523 6.32 9.48 -1.62
N PRO A 524 6.78 10.58 -2.25
CA PRO A 524 7.91 11.33 -1.71
C PRO A 524 7.57 11.99 -0.37
N PRO A 525 8.57 12.20 0.51
CA PRO A 525 8.41 13.01 1.70
C PRO A 525 7.91 14.42 1.37
N THR A 526 7.22 15.07 2.31
CA THR A 526 6.57 16.37 2.09
C THR A 526 7.07 17.48 2.99
N ALA A 527 7.77 17.16 4.08
CA ALA A 527 8.34 18.13 4.99
C ALA A 527 9.54 17.58 5.76
N ILE A 528 10.44 18.49 6.16
CA ILE A 528 11.53 18.25 7.11
C ILE A 528 11.36 19.23 8.27
N THR A 529 11.40 18.71 9.50
CA THR A 529 11.37 19.50 10.73
C THR A 529 12.65 19.28 11.52
N LEU A 530 13.19 20.36 12.08
CA LEU A 530 14.26 20.32 13.07
C LEU A 530 13.69 20.83 14.40
N THR A 531 13.87 20.06 15.47
CA THR A 531 13.51 20.49 16.83
C THR A 531 14.78 20.80 17.61
N GLY A 532 14.93 22.05 18.07
CA GLY A 532 16.02 22.45 18.96
C GLY A 532 16.69 23.77 18.59
N THR A 533 17.59 24.19 19.46
CA THR A 533 18.49 25.33 19.30
C THR A 533 19.88 24.91 19.79
N ILE A 534 20.90 25.67 19.43
CA ILE A 534 22.26 25.44 19.92
C ILE A 534 22.81 26.70 20.56
N ARG A 535 23.46 26.57 21.71
CA ARG A 535 24.14 27.69 22.36
C ARG A 535 25.43 28.02 21.60
N GLU A 536 25.80 29.28 21.51
CA GLU A 536 26.94 29.67 20.69
C GLU A 536 28.29 29.10 21.19
N ASP A 537 28.45 28.98 22.51
CA ASP A 537 29.63 28.42 23.16
C ASP A 537 29.61 26.87 23.21
N ALA A 538 28.68 26.24 22.48
CA ALA A 538 28.58 24.79 22.43
C ALA A 538 29.86 24.17 21.86
N ALA A 539 30.40 23.17 22.55
CA ALA A 539 31.55 22.43 22.05
C ALA A 539 31.19 21.66 20.77
N GLY A 540 32.17 21.50 19.87
CA GLY A 540 32.01 20.64 18.69
C GLY A 540 31.52 19.23 19.06
N GLY A 541 30.58 18.70 18.28
CA GLY A 541 29.85 17.45 18.55
C GLY A 541 28.51 17.65 19.28
N THR A 542 28.23 18.85 19.78
CA THR A 542 26.93 19.16 20.41
C THR A 542 25.78 19.02 19.43
N ILE A 543 24.69 18.40 19.89
CA ILE A 543 23.46 18.22 19.10
C ILE A 543 22.67 19.52 19.10
N ALA A 544 22.41 20.06 17.91
CA ALA A 544 21.53 21.21 17.71
C ALA A 544 20.04 20.79 17.68
N GLY A 545 19.76 19.56 17.25
CA GLY A 545 18.40 19.03 17.20
C GLY A 545 18.25 17.73 16.42
N ALA A 546 17.07 17.11 16.53
CA ALA A 546 16.71 15.94 15.74
C ALA A 546 15.96 16.36 14.47
N LEU A 547 16.29 15.72 13.34
CA LEU A 547 15.56 15.86 12.08
C LEU A 547 14.46 14.80 12.02
N THR A 548 13.25 15.24 11.67
CA THR A 548 12.12 14.36 11.37
C THR A 548 11.51 14.75 10.03
N ALA A 549 10.86 13.81 9.36
CA ALA A 549 10.17 14.05 8.11
C ALA A 549 8.68 13.71 8.23
N THR A 550 7.88 14.33 7.37
CA THR A 550 6.48 13.98 7.16
C THR A 550 6.35 13.35 5.81
N ASP A 551 5.70 12.19 5.78
CA ASP A 551 5.60 11.35 4.60
C ASP A 551 4.19 10.73 4.51
N PRO A 552 3.57 10.68 3.31
CA PRO A 552 2.33 9.92 3.12
C PRO A 552 2.48 8.41 3.40
N ASP A 553 3.69 7.87 3.26
CA ASP A 553 4.04 6.49 3.59
C ASP A 553 4.05 6.23 5.12
N PRO A 554 3.17 5.35 5.65
CA PRO A 554 3.15 5.04 7.07
C PRO A 554 4.39 4.23 7.49
N ASN A 555 4.93 4.55 8.67
CA ASN A 555 6.09 3.89 9.29
C ASN A 555 7.36 3.89 8.44
N ASP A 556 7.57 4.93 7.63
CA ASP A 556 8.75 5.01 6.80
C ASP A 556 10.03 5.35 7.58
N THR A 557 11.17 5.05 6.96
CA THR A 557 12.50 5.36 7.47
C THR A 557 13.17 6.41 6.59
N PHE A 558 13.88 7.35 7.22
CA PHE A 558 14.44 8.50 6.53
C PHE A 558 15.94 8.58 6.69
N THR A 559 16.60 8.95 5.59
CA THR A 559 18.00 9.40 5.60
C THR A 559 18.06 10.87 5.21
N TYR A 560 19.05 11.60 5.76
CA TYR A 560 19.16 13.04 5.58
C TYR A 560 20.56 13.41 5.14
N ALA A 561 20.67 14.39 4.23
CA ALA A 561 21.93 14.96 3.79
C ALA A 561 21.84 16.47 3.65
N ILE A 562 22.93 17.18 3.98
CA ILE A 562 23.08 18.59 3.61
C ILE A 562 23.44 18.63 2.12
N VAL A 563 22.74 19.45 1.34
CA VAL A 563 22.90 19.51 -0.12
C VAL A 563 23.17 20.91 -0.64
N ASP A 564 23.79 20.99 -1.81
CA ASP A 564 23.95 22.24 -2.56
C ASP A 564 22.66 22.67 -3.27
N ASN A 565 22.76 23.69 -4.14
CA ASN A 565 21.63 24.20 -4.89
C ASN A 565 21.10 23.22 -5.95
N GLN A 566 21.91 22.25 -6.35
CA GLN A 566 21.61 21.21 -7.33
C GLN A 566 21.12 19.91 -6.66
N GLY A 567 21.10 19.84 -5.32
CA GLY A 567 20.67 18.65 -4.57
C GLY A 567 21.75 17.60 -4.35
N ALA A 568 23.01 17.91 -4.69
CA ALA A 568 24.16 17.04 -4.43
C ALA A 568 24.63 17.19 -2.99
N SER A 569 24.99 16.07 -2.34
CA SER A 569 25.44 16.07 -0.94
C SER A 569 26.75 16.84 -0.78
N ILE A 570 26.82 17.70 0.24
CA ILE A 570 28.00 18.53 0.54
C ILE A 570 28.38 18.45 2.01
N ALA A 571 29.66 18.74 2.30
CA ALA A 571 30.12 18.98 3.66
C ALA A 571 29.89 20.45 4.03
N HIS A 572 29.08 20.70 5.06
CA HIS A 572 28.91 22.06 5.59
C HIS A 572 30.09 22.42 6.52
N PRO A 573 30.54 23.70 6.54
CA PRO A 573 31.68 24.11 7.38
C PRO A 573 31.41 23.99 8.88
N LEU A 574 30.18 24.30 9.32
CA LEU A 574 29.84 24.36 10.75
C LEU A 574 29.05 23.14 11.25
N PHE A 575 28.29 22.47 10.39
CA PHE A 575 27.31 21.47 10.83
C PHE A 575 27.48 20.15 10.09
N GLU A 576 27.05 19.07 10.74
CA GLU A 576 27.01 17.74 10.16
C GLU A 576 25.74 17.00 10.61
N ILE A 577 25.30 16.02 9.80
CA ILE A 577 24.18 15.15 10.15
C ILE A 577 24.73 13.77 10.50
N VAL A 578 24.43 13.30 11.71
CA VAL A 578 24.84 11.97 12.18
C VAL A 578 23.64 11.27 12.78
N GLY A 579 23.23 10.13 12.22
CA GLY A 579 22.10 9.32 12.73
C GLY A 579 20.78 10.09 12.83
N GLY A 580 20.47 10.95 11.84
CA GLY A 580 19.25 11.77 11.85
C GLY A 580 19.28 12.98 12.79
N THR A 581 20.43 13.28 13.40
CA THR A 581 20.60 14.47 14.26
C THR A 581 21.53 15.49 13.63
N MET A 582 21.15 16.76 13.72
CA MET A 582 21.98 17.90 13.33
C MET A 582 22.96 18.21 14.47
N LYS A 583 24.26 18.27 14.16
CA LYS A 583 25.33 18.52 15.14
C LYS A 583 26.27 19.63 14.69
N LEU A 584 26.79 20.37 15.66
CA LEU A 584 27.95 21.24 15.42
C LEU A 584 29.17 20.35 15.14
N LYS A 585 29.89 20.65 14.06
CA LYS A 585 31.05 19.88 13.65
C LYS A 585 32.19 20.00 14.66
N ALA A 586 32.95 18.93 14.83
CA ALA A 586 34.14 18.97 15.68
C ALA A 586 35.11 20.08 15.22
N GLY A 587 35.49 20.97 16.14
CA GLY A 587 36.36 22.12 15.87
C GLY A 587 35.69 23.36 15.29
N ALA A 588 34.38 23.32 15.03
CA ALA A 588 33.61 24.53 14.71
C ALA A 588 33.25 25.31 15.99
N SER A 589 33.14 26.62 15.87
CA SER A 589 32.63 27.54 16.89
C SER A 589 31.50 28.37 16.27
N LEU A 590 30.55 28.76 17.11
CA LEU A 590 29.48 29.68 16.73
C LEU A 590 29.72 31.03 17.42
N ASP A 591 29.05 32.04 16.90
CA ASP A 591 29.12 33.44 17.33
C ASP A 591 27.74 34.02 17.02
N TYR A 592 26.96 34.32 18.06
CA TYR A 592 25.57 34.75 17.95
C TYR A 592 25.47 36.13 17.28
N GLU A 593 26.40 37.03 17.61
CA GLU A 593 26.51 38.39 17.07
C GLU A 593 26.82 38.36 15.57
N ALA A 594 27.64 37.41 15.12
CA ALA A 594 27.91 37.19 13.72
C ALA A 594 26.71 36.58 12.99
N ALA A 595 26.06 35.57 13.59
CA ALA A 595 24.90 34.91 13.02
C ALA A 595 24.03 34.20 14.07
N ALA A 596 22.92 34.84 14.45
CA ALA A 596 21.89 34.25 15.33
C ALA A 596 21.19 33.00 14.75
N ALA A 597 21.41 32.67 13.46
CA ALA A 597 20.86 31.49 12.83
C ALA A 597 21.65 31.06 11.59
N HIS A 598 21.65 29.75 11.32
CA HIS A 598 22.24 29.15 10.12
C HIS A 598 21.21 28.33 9.35
N THR A 599 20.96 28.72 8.10
CA THR A 599 20.02 28.02 7.20
C THR A 599 20.78 27.13 6.23
N MET A 600 20.35 25.87 6.11
CA MET A 600 20.93 24.85 5.24
C MET A 600 19.85 24.19 4.40
N ARG A 601 20.19 23.76 3.18
CA ARG A 601 19.32 22.88 2.38
C ARG A 601 19.51 21.45 2.81
N ILE A 602 18.46 20.82 3.31
CA ILE A 602 18.46 19.42 3.72
C ILE A 602 17.64 18.63 2.73
N LYS A 603 18.23 17.55 2.21
CA LYS A 603 17.52 16.52 1.46
C LYS A 603 17.14 15.40 2.41
N VAL A 604 15.88 15.02 2.42
CA VAL A 604 15.40 13.76 3.00
C VAL A 604 15.17 12.76 1.88
N THR A 605 15.51 11.49 2.14
CA THR A 605 15.24 10.35 1.27
C THR A 605 14.53 9.28 2.09
N ASP A 606 13.38 8.82 1.61
CA ASP A 606 12.59 7.75 2.23
C ASP A 606 13.17 6.35 1.94
N ALA A 607 12.48 5.28 2.36
CA ALA A 607 12.93 3.92 2.08
C ALA A 607 12.65 3.45 0.64
N GLY A 608 11.72 4.08 -0.08
CA GLY A 608 11.48 3.85 -1.51
C GLY A 608 12.51 4.54 -2.41
N GLY A 609 13.32 5.44 -1.87
CA GLY A 609 14.34 6.21 -2.57
C GLY A 609 13.85 7.57 -3.09
N ASP A 610 12.57 7.91 -2.88
CA ASP A 610 12.05 9.22 -3.26
C ASP A 610 12.55 10.30 -2.28
N THR A 611 12.64 11.54 -2.78
CA THR A 611 13.38 12.60 -2.07
C THR A 611 12.64 13.92 -2.01
N PHE A 612 12.90 14.68 -0.95
CA PHE A 612 12.39 16.02 -0.75
C PHE A 612 13.48 16.94 -0.20
N ILE A 613 13.51 18.20 -0.64
CA ILE A 613 14.52 19.17 -0.21
C ILE A 613 13.85 20.38 0.42
N GLN A 614 14.26 20.73 1.64
CA GLN A 614 13.76 21.89 2.37
C GLN A 614 14.91 22.69 3.00
N ASN A 615 14.71 24.01 3.09
CA ASN A 615 15.54 24.85 3.94
C ASN A 615 15.22 24.59 5.41
N VAL A 616 16.23 24.23 6.19
CA VAL A 616 16.16 24.01 7.64
C VAL A 616 17.10 25.00 8.32
N THR A 617 16.60 25.66 9.36
CA THR A 617 17.34 26.68 10.10
C THR A 617 17.69 26.18 11.50
N VAL A 618 18.98 26.19 11.82
CA VAL A 618 19.47 26.04 13.20
C VAL A 618 19.49 27.43 13.83
N THR A 619 18.76 27.61 14.93
CA THR A 619 18.81 28.86 15.71
C THR A 619 19.92 28.76 16.74
N VAL A 620 20.74 29.81 16.80
CA VAL A 620 21.79 29.97 17.81
C VAL A 620 21.20 30.76 18.98
N THR A 621 21.46 30.33 20.21
CA THR A 621 21.12 31.09 21.41
C THR A 621 22.36 31.70 22.01
N ASP A 622 22.25 33.00 22.27
CA ASP A 622 23.24 33.83 22.95
C ASP A 622 23.62 33.25 24.34
N ALA A 623 24.89 33.35 24.69
CA ALA A 623 25.49 33.07 25.97
C ALA A 623 26.37 34.24 26.43
N VAL A 624 26.18 34.67 27.67
CA VAL A 624 27.02 35.71 28.29
C VAL A 624 28.50 35.36 28.20
N ASP A 625 29.25 36.18 27.48
CA ASP A 625 30.70 36.08 27.38
C ASP A 625 31.37 36.50 28.70
N VAL A 626 32.46 35.82 29.05
CA VAL A 626 33.16 36.05 30.32
C VAL A 626 34.60 36.46 30.07
N PHE A 627 34.92 37.71 30.42
CA PHE A 627 36.27 38.27 30.33
C PHE A 627 36.91 38.34 31.71
N MET A 628 38.09 37.73 31.86
CA MET A 628 38.83 37.64 33.12
C MET A 628 40.20 38.27 33.00
N GLY A 629 40.42 39.35 33.73
CA GLY A 629 41.72 39.99 33.95
C GLY A 629 42.61 39.24 34.93
N THR A 630 43.76 39.83 35.23
CA THR A 630 44.81 39.23 36.08
C THR A 630 45.13 40.09 37.31
N ALA A 631 46.38 40.13 37.76
CA ALA A 631 46.82 41.02 38.84
C ALA A 631 47.55 42.28 38.32
N ALA A 632 47.69 42.38 37.00
CA ALA A 632 48.29 43.51 36.31
C ALA A 632 47.21 44.53 35.94
N GLY A 633 47.58 45.80 35.77
CA GLY A 633 46.66 46.79 35.19
C GLY A 633 46.50 46.55 33.68
N GLU A 634 45.32 46.14 33.27
CA GLU A 634 44.99 45.70 31.92
C GLU A 634 43.98 46.63 31.23
N THR A 635 43.89 46.55 29.90
CA THR A 635 42.76 47.11 29.15
C THR A 635 41.96 45.94 28.62
N ILE A 636 40.74 45.78 29.12
CA ILE A 636 39.83 44.69 28.81
C ILE A 636 38.63 45.28 28.11
N SER A 637 38.35 44.77 26.92
CA SER A 637 37.19 45.13 26.14
C SER A 637 36.36 43.87 25.91
N GLY A 638 35.08 43.96 26.27
CA GLY A 638 34.05 43.00 25.92
C GLY A 638 33.75 42.99 24.42
N THR A 639 32.82 42.13 24.06
CA THR A 639 32.28 41.95 22.70
C THR A 639 31.02 42.80 22.53
N ALA A 640 30.32 42.70 21.40
CA ALA A 640 28.92 43.11 21.40
C ALA A 640 28.13 41.97 22.06
N GLY A 641 27.04 42.25 22.78
CA GLY A 641 26.29 41.25 23.54
C GLY A 641 26.33 41.51 25.04
N ASP A 642 25.62 40.69 25.82
CA ASP A 642 25.61 40.83 27.28
C ASP A 642 26.90 40.22 27.86
N ASP A 643 27.85 41.06 28.31
CA ASP A 643 29.14 40.57 28.82
C ASP A 643 29.23 40.49 30.34
N ARG A 644 30.15 39.66 30.84
CA ARG A 644 30.61 39.72 32.23
C ARG A 644 32.11 39.92 32.32
N ILE A 645 32.53 41.06 32.89
CA ILE A 645 33.92 41.51 32.88
C ILE A 645 34.46 41.59 34.31
N TYR A 646 35.58 40.91 34.56
CA TYR A 646 36.31 40.93 35.82
C TYR A 646 37.68 41.57 35.62
N GLY A 647 37.91 42.76 36.20
CA GLY A 647 39.26 43.36 36.23
C GLY A 647 40.24 42.59 37.13
N LYS A 648 39.72 41.98 38.21
CA LYS A 648 40.47 41.32 39.29
C LYS A 648 41.33 42.30 40.08
N LEU A 649 42.65 42.14 40.07
CA LEU A 649 43.60 43.00 40.79
C LEU A 649 44.33 43.88 39.77
N GLY A 650 44.57 45.15 40.07
CA GLY A 650 45.26 46.03 39.13
C GLY A 650 44.51 47.32 38.93
N LYS A 651 45.01 48.21 38.08
CA LYS A 651 44.21 49.38 37.67
C LYS A 651 43.78 49.16 36.25
N ASP A 652 42.59 48.60 36.11
CA ASP A 652 42.12 48.15 34.81
C ASP A 652 41.33 49.24 34.10
N VAL A 653 41.30 49.14 32.78
CA VAL A 653 40.41 49.91 31.91
C VAL A 653 39.45 48.92 31.29
N LEU A 654 38.20 48.93 31.74
CA LEU A 654 37.16 47.99 31.36
C LEU A 654 36.19 48.68 30.41
N THR A 655 35.84 48.02 29.31
CA THR A 655 34.87 48.51 28.30
C THR A 655 33.91 47.37 28.02
N GLY A 656 32.60 47.59 28.20
CA GLY A 656 31.56 46.59 27.97
C GLY A 656 31.13 46.51 26.50
N SER A 657 31.22 47.63 25.78
CA SER A 657 30.71 47.86 24.43
C SER A 657 29.19 48.03 24.40
N THR A 658 28.45 47.16 23.71
CA THR A 658 26.99 47.27 23.54
C THR A 658 26.35 46.00 24.05
N GLY A 659 25.36 46.12 24.91
CA GLY A 659 24.70 44.99 25.55
C GLY A 659 24.34 45.38 26.98
N ARG A 660 23.92 44.41 27.79
CA ARG A 660 23.71 44.59 29.22
C ARG A 660 24.87 43.99 29.97
N ASP A 661 25.90 44.79 30.17
CA ASP A 661 27.17 44.29 30.67
C ASP A 661 27.20 44.25 32.20
N ILE A 662 28.00 43.33 32.74
CA ILE A 662 28.21 43.17 34.17
C ILE A 662 29.68 43.37 34.48
N PHE A 663 30.01 44.50 35.09
CA PHE A 663 31.36 44.76 35.61
C PHE A 663 31.46 44.25 37.05
N VAL A 664 32.25 43.20 37.28
CA VAL A 664 32.32 42.51 38.57
C VAL A 664 33.55 42.93 39.35
N PHE A 665 33.31 43.43 40.57
CA PHE A 665 34.34 43.75 41.56
C PHE A 665 34.38 42.67 42.64
N ASP A 666 35.35 41.77 42.51
CA ASP A 666 35.53 40.57 43.34
C ASP A 666 36.87 40.55 44.09
N THR A 667 37.45 41.73 44.33
CA THR A 667 38.69 41.90 45.08
C THR A 667 38.57 42.98 46.16
N LYS A 668 39.54 43.03 47.07
CA LYS A 668 39.52 43.98 48.19
C LYS A 668 39.72 45.42 47.67
N PRO A 669 38.79 46.36 47.92
CA PRO A 669 38.91 47.75 47.50
C PRO A 669 40.22 48.41 47.88
N ASN A 670 40.93 49.00 46.92
CA ASN A 670 42.17 49.74 47.17
C ASN A 670 42.47 50.79 46.10
N LYS A 671 42.20 52.06 46.38
CA LYS A 671 42.50 53.18 45.46
C LYS A 671 43.92 53.17 44.83
N LYS A 672 44.94 52.72 45.56
CA LYS A 672 46.33 52.80 45.09
C LYS A 672 46.66 51.72 44.06
N THR A 673 46.10 50.52 44.23
CA THR A 673 46.47 49.32 43.46
C THR A 673 45.31 48.67 42.73
N ASN A 674 44.07 49.05 43.04
CA ASN A 674 42.82 48.47 42.58
C ASN A 674 41.71 49.51 42.37
N LEU A 675 41.91 50.39 41.40
CA LEU A 675 40.93 51.41 41.02
C LEU A 675 40.72 51.35 39.52
N ASP A 676 39.68 50.63 39.13
CA ASP A 676 39.39 50.34 37.73
C ASP A 676 38.59 51.48 37.11
N THR A 677 38.75 51.66 35.80
CA THR A 677 38.04 52.65 35.00
C THR A 677 37.11 51.93 34.05
N ILE A 678 35.80 52.09 34.20
CA ILE A 678 34.81 51.63 33.24
C ILE A 678 34.56 52.78 32.25
N THR A 679 34.77 52.53 30.97
CA THR A 679 34.86 53.56 29.94
C THR A 679 33.51 53.98 29.35
N ASP A 680 32.52 53.07 29.34
CA ASP A 680 31.29 53.19 28.57
C ASP A 680 29.98 52.85 29.32
N PHE A 681 30.06 52.60 30.63
CA PHE A 681 28.91 52.23 31.47
C PHE A 681 27.60 53.00 31.15
N SER A 682 26.59 52.28 30.70
CA SER A 682 25.22 52.73 30.42
C SER A 682 24.29 52.35 31.59
N PRO A 683 23.78 53.30 32.40
CA PRO A 683 22.82 52.97 33.47
C PRO A 683 21.48 52.42 32.97
N ALA A 684 21.23 52.44 31.66
CA ALA A 684 20.03 51.86 31.08
C ALA A 684 20.17 50.34 30.88
N ASP A 685 21.40 49.87 30.68
CA ASP A 685 21.69 48.52 30.18
C ASP A 685 22.61 47.75 31.16
N ASP A 686 23.66 48.40 31.65
CA ASP A 686 24.75 47.78 32.41
C ASP A 686 24.52 47.75 33.92
N THR A 687 25.22 46.83 34.57
CA THR A 687 25.21 46.67 36.02
C THR A 687 26.61 46.45 36.59
N ILE A 688 26.77 46.73 37.89
CA ILE A 688 27.99 46.48 38.65
C ILE A 688 27.72 45.39 39.68
N GLY A 689 28.47 44.29 39.58
CA GLY A 689 28.48 43.19 40.55
C GLY A 689 29.48 43.46 41.67
N LEU A 690 29.04 43.37 42.92
CA LEU A 690 29.87 43.61 44.11
C LEU A 690 29.92 42.35 44.98
N ASP A 691 31.06 41.66 45.00
CA ASP A 691 31.23 40.40 45.75
C ASP A 691 31.07 40.63 47.27
N ASN A 692 30.12 39.92 47.87
CA ASN A 692 29.78 40.05 49.27
C ASN A 692 30.95 39.73 50.23
N LYS A 693 32.00 39.03 49.76
CA LYS A 693 33.22 38.73 50.50
C LYS A 693 33.96 40.00 50.88
N TYR A 694 33.95 41.01 50.00
CA TYR A 694 34.64 42.28 50.20
C TYR A 694 33.67 43.41 50.54
N PHE A 695 32.43 43.34 50.05
CA PHE A 695 31.37 44.32 50.26
C PHE A 695 30.31 43.86 51.28
N LYS A 696 30.75 43.32 52.43
CA LYS A 696 29.94 42.60 53.43
C LYS A 696 28.69 43.33 53.95
N LYS A 697 28.63 44.66 53.87
CA LYS A 697 27.50 45.45 54.37
C LYS A 697 26.34 45.54 53.38
N LEU A 698 26.55 45.18 52.12
CA LEU A 698 25.59 45.41 51.05
C LEU A 698 24.50 44.33 50.96
N GLY A 699 24.73 43.11 51.47
CA GLY A 699 23.73 42.03 51.45
C GLY A 699 24.33 40.62 51.34
N LYS A 700 23.49 39.64 51.01
CA LYS A 700 23.84 38.21 50.87
C LYS A 700 23.47 37.65 49.48
N GLY A 701 23.92 38.31 48.41
CA GLY A 701 23.78 37.76 47.05
C GLY A 701 24.89 36.76 46.70
N SER A 702 24.76 36.06 45.58
CA SER A 702 25.81 35.22 45.00
C SER A 702 25.89 35.44 43.49
N GLU A 703 26.98 35.07 42.80
CA GLU A 703 27.03 35.13 41.33
C GLU A 703 25.91 34.32 40.66
N ALA A 704 25.57 33.15 41.22
CA ALA A 704 24.47 32.32 40.73
C ALA A 704 23.08 32.88 41.08
N SER A 705 22.98 33.80 42.05
CA SER A 705 21.72 34.45 42.44
C SER A 705 21.99 35.88 42.92
N PRO A 706 22.25 36.83 41.99
CA PRO A 706 22.61 38.20 42.34
C PRO A 706 21.46 38.91 43.08
N ALA A 707 21.77 39.59 44.17
CA ALA A 707 20.77 40.32 44.97
C ALA A 707 20.81 41.81 44.66
N LYS A 708 19.68 42.40 44.26
CA LYS A 708 19.56 43.86 44.05
C LYS A 708 19.97 44.63 45.30
N LEU A 709 20.75 45.69 45.14
CA LEU A 709 21.18 46.53 46.26
C LEU A 709 19.97 47.20 46.93
N ASN A 710 19.96 47.24 48.27
CA ASN A 710 18.95 47.99 49.00
C ASN A 710 19.10 49.48 48.69
N LYS A 711 18.03 50.15 48.26
CA LYS A 711 18.04 51.57 47.92
C LYS A 711 18.57 52.51 49.00
N LYS A 712 18.49 52.11 50.28
CA LYS A 712 19.04 52.88 51.41
C LYS A 712 20.57 52.86 51.46
N PHE A 713 21.20 51.93 50.74
CA PHE A 713 22.65 51.73 50.74
C PHE A 713 23.38 52.52 49.66
N PHE A 714 22.64 53.24 48.81
CA PHE A 714 23.21 53.97 47.68
C PHE A 714 22.88 55.46 47.72
N LYS A 715 23.90 56.29 47.50
CA LYS A 715 23.75 57.75 47.44
C LYS A 715 24.52 58.39 46.29
N VAL A 716 23.86 59.27 45.55
CA VAL A 716 24.56 60.19 44.62
C VAL A 716 24.96 61.46 45.38
N ALA A 717 26.22 61.54 45.80
CA ALA A 717 26.77 62.64 46.59
C ALA A 717 28.32 62.69 46.53
N ASP A 718 28.92 63.74 47.09
CA ASP A 718 30.39 63.88 47.23
C ASP A 718 30.99 63.02 48.36
N LYS A 719 30.15 62.50 49.25
CA LYS A 719 30.42 61.54 50.33
C LYS A 719 29.10 61.03 50.92
N ALA A 720 29.14 59.98 51.74
CA ALA A 720 27.98 59.47 52.49
C ALA A 720 27.31 60.57 53.33
N LYS A 721 25.98 60.51 53.48
CA LYS A 721 25.14 61.56 54.06
C LYS A 721 24.33 61.09 55.27
N ASP A 722 23.95 59.82 55.32
CA ASP A 722 23.35 59.19 56.50
C ASP A 722 24.09 57.91 56.87
N LYS A 723 23.63 57.17 57.89
CA LYS A 723 24.33 56.00 58.44
C LYS A 723 24.27 54.74 57.57
N ASP A 724 23.45 54.74 56.53
CA ASP A 724 23.19 53.56 55.71
C ASP A 724 23.82 53.72 54.30
N ASP A 725 24.40 54.86 53.94
CA ASP A 725 25.00 55.18 52.62
C ASP A 725 26.36 54.45 52.35
N TYR A 726 26.35 53.11 52.28
CA TYR A 726 27.56 52.29 52.07
C TYR A 726 28.21 52.46 50.67
N LEU A 727 27.42 52.80 49.65
CA LEU A 727 27.89 53.00 48.29
C LEU A 727 27.55 54.41 47.82
N VAL A 728 28.54 55.18 47.39
CA VAL A 728 28.37 56.60 47.07
C VAL A 728 28.96 56.93 45.70
N TYR A 729 28.17 57.55 44.83
CA TYR A 729 28.65 58.02 43.51
C TYR A 729 28.78 59.55 43.48
N ASP A 730 30.02 60.04 43.34
CA ASP A 730 30.30 61.45 43.10
C ASP A 730 30.19 61.73 41.59
N LYS A 731 28.99 62.13 41.16
CA LYS A 731 28.71 62.43 39.75
C LYS A 731 29.57 63.52 39.14
N LYS A 732 30.14 64.44 39.94
CA LYS A 732 31.04 65.50 39.44
C LYS A 732 32.42 64.96 39.12
N LYS A 733 32.90 64.00 39.93
CA LYS A 733 34.20 63.36 39.73
C LYS A 733 34.12 62.12 38.83
N GLY A 734 32.95 61.47 38.74
CA GLY A 734 32.79 60.17 38.09
C GLY A 734 33.45 59.06 38.92
N ILE A 735 33.32 59.10 40.25
CA ILE A 735 33.97 58.13 41.14
C ILE A 735 32.92 57.46 42.01
N LEU A 736 32.98 56.13 42.06
CA LEU A 736 32.21 55.28 42.96
C LEU A 736 33.05 54.97 44.20
N TYR A 737 32.46 55.18 45.37
CA TYR A 737 33.08 54.99 46.67
C TYR A 737 32.35 53.90 47.44
N TYR A 738 33.11 53.07 48.17
CA TYR A 738 32.59 52.21 49.21
C TYR A 738 32.97 52.76 50.59
N ASP A 739 31.97 53.12 51.38
CA ASP A 739 32.12 53.53 52.77
C ASP A 739 31.70 52.37 53.69
N ALA A 740 32.67 51.70 54.31
CA ALA A 740 32.39 50.49 55.09
C ALA A 740 31.55 50.73 56.35
N ASP A 741 31.53 51.96 56.89
CA ASP A 741 30.65 52.33 58.01
C ASP A 741 29.33 52.98 57.56
N GLY A 742 29.25 53.35 56.28
CA GLY A 742 28.09 53.93 55.63
C GLY A 742 27.77 55.36 56.04
N SER A 743 28.43 55.92 57.07
CA SER A 743 28.06 57.16 57.76
C SER A 743 28.79 58.42 57.26
N GLY A 744 29.83 58.26 56.44
CA GLY A 744 30.71 59.36 56.00
C GLY A 744 31.68 59.85 57.06
N ALA A 745 31.70 59.24 58.25
CA ALA A 745 32.68 59.52 59.31
C ALA A 745 34.01 58.80 59.04
N GLY A 746 33.94 57.57 58.52
CA GLY A 746 35.07 56.78 58.07
C GLY A 746 35.63 57.25 56.72
N LYS A 747 36.84 56.78 56.41
CA LYS A 747 37.46 57.04 55.11
C LYS A 747 36.91 56.07 54.07
N ALA A 748 35.99 56.54 53.22
CA ALA A 748 35.51 55.79 52.08
C ALA A 748 36.66 55.49 51.09
N VAL A 749 36.58 54.33 50.43
CA VAL A 749 37.56 53.86 49.44
C VAL A 749 36.98 54.07 48.04
N GLU A 750 37.76 54.66 47.13
CA GLU A 750 37.41 54.73 45.70
C GLU A 750 37.54 53.32 45.10
N ILE A 751 36.47 52.83 44.47
CA ILE A 751 36.40 51.46 43.95
C ILE A 751 36.31 51.39 42.43
N ALA A 752 35.68 52.39 41.80
CA ALA A 752 35.59 52.46 40.34
C ALA A 752 35.57 53.92 39.88
N LYS A 753 36.13 54.16 38.70
CA LYS A 753 35.99 55.39 37.94
C LYS A 753 35.03 55.15 36.78
N LEU A 754 34.03 56.00 36.66
CA LEU A 754 32.98 55.96 35.64
C LEU A 754 32.96 57.29 34.87
N ALA A 755 32.18 57.36 33.80
CA ALA A 755 31.83 58.64 33.19
C ALA A 755 31.19 59.59 34.22
N LYS A 756 31.35 60.91 34.02
CA LYS A 756 30.73 61.93 34.89
C LYS A 756 29.25 62.08 34.57
N ASN A 757 28.47 62.51 35.55
CA ASN A 757 27.03 62.83 35.42
C ASN A 757 26.12 61.64 35.04
N LEU A 758 26.55 60.40 35.25
CA LEU A 758 25.68 59.24 35.07
C LEU A 758 24.49 59.31 36.04
N LYS A 759 23.32 58.85 35.58
CA LYS A 759 22.08 58.84 36.37
C LYS A 759 21.96 57.54 37.17
N LEU A 760 22.98 57.22 37.95
CA LEU A 760 23.03 55.97 38.69
C LEU A 760 21.94 55.90 39.77
N THR A 761 21.41 54.70 39.96
CA THR A 761 20.47 54.33 41.01
C THR A 761 20.92 53.05 41.70
N ALA A 762 20.24 52.66 42.79
CA ALA A 762 20.52 51.37 43.42
C ALA A 762 20.18 50.16 42.53
N ALA A 763 19.43 50.33 41.43
CA ALA A 763 19.09 49.24 40.51
C ALA A 763 20.29 48.79 39.66
N ASP A 764 21.32 49.63 39.53
CA ASP A 764 22.49 49.37 38.69
C ASP A 764 23.54 48.52 39.44
N PHE A 765 23.26 48.14 40.69
CA PHE A 765 24.18 47.42 41.57
C PHE A 765 23.56 46.13 42.09
N PHE A 766 24.32 45.06 41.98
CA PHE A 766 23.97 43.76 42.51
C PHE A 766 25.06 43.25 43.44
N VAL A 767 24.63 42.68 44.56
CA VAL A 767 25.52 41.91 45.43
C VAL A 767 25.64 40.52 44.84
N VAL A 768 26.87 40.08 44.61
CA VAL A 768 27.22 38.77 44.05
C VAL A 768 28.12 37.96 44.97
#